data_AF-A0A942L1H1-F1
#
_entry.id   AF-A0A942L1H1-F1
#
_cell.length_a   1.000
_cell.length_b   1.000
_cell.length_c   1.000
_cell.angle_alpha   90.00
_cell.angle_beta   90.00
_cell.angle_gamma   90.00
#
_symmetry.space_group_name_H-M   'P 1'
#
loop_
_entity.id
_entity.type
_entity.pdbx_description
1 polymer ?
#
loop_
_entity_poly.entity_id
_entity_poly.type
_entity_poly.pdbx_seq_one_letter_code
_entity_poly.pdbx_strand_id
1 'polypeptide(L)'
;MSDITTHLLLPYILASQAQKHVTHNDALRLLDAMVQLSVLDRDLTAPPASPADGDRYLVASSATGLWAGWDLNVAFWIDGVWMRLVPRPGWLAWIADEAALVVWNGTSWDLVGEPVDVSDAIFSLVNDADPTRKALFSLSGITTGTTRTFALPNTSSELAILAGTQTFTGNKTFSGSLTASGAVSITGTLTASGTVTVSAAAASIGTAITAATYGMGIGVNPSGVTKTLNLGTGGAAGSTTVINIGSASAGAGGTTVVNTPTVTFANAVTQVGMPQANLTAQLLGLGGATADSFNRLSMNTPAVLLNNAGAGIEVTVNKAAAGNDAAFAFKTGFSARALIGLLGNDNFSFKVSPNGSTFFDAIVVDRTNGQVELPQPTVLPGLNAAPTPPPIGKASVYARNRAGAPWIDVMRPSGRDFPLQPHFGVNRIANWSPSITTTITTEGLPITNVGTVSHPTLAATNLAASMRRWRLTSAAVVNSAAEQFSAGWACWRGNAAGLGGWTFVTRLSLTTLQATGMGFFGLYGSIAALAVNLTLAAVINAVGIGFQRGTHANWQLVTNDGTGAPTLSDMGAPFAIALGGVLTLFIAAPPNGSSVWVRAVNEVTGAVFEQEITADLPANTQFLSPRLYLNTGATAAAVAYDCAGLYLETDY
;
A
#
# COMPACT_ATOMS: atom_id res chain seq x y z
N MET A 1 142.86 -4.59 -33.98
CA MET A 1 141.99 -3.44 -33.63
C MET A 1 140.94 -3.33 -34.71
N SER A 2 139.68 -3.09 -34.33
CA SER A 2 138.59 -2.80 -35.27
C SER A 2 138.87 -1.49 -36.01
N ASP A 3 138.49 -1.39 -37.28
CA ASP A 3 138.59 -0.16 -38.08
C ASP A 3 137.29 0.68 -38.03
N ILE A 4 136.27 0.28 -37.25
CA ILE A 4 134.96 0.95 -37.11
C ILE A 4 134.40 0.95 -35.65
N THR A 5 133.47 1.87 -35.32
CA THR A 5 132.68 1.86 -34.06
C THR A 5 131.60 0.77 -34.04
N THR A 6 131.08 0.41 -32.85
CA THR A 6 130.22 -0.77 -32.68
C THR A 6 128.76 -0.56 -33.13
N HIS A 7 128.09 0.51 -32.71
CA HIS A 7 126.65 0.67 -32.95
C HIS A 7 126.34 1.39 -34.27
N LEU A 8 127.10 2.45 -34.55
CA LEU A 8 126.91 3.33 -35.70
C LEU A 8 127.80 2.96 -36.89
N LEU A 9 128.74 2.01 -36.72
CA LEU A 9 129.67 1.53 -37.75
C LEU A 9 130.51 2.65 -38.40
N LEU A 10 130.92 3.65 -37.61
CA LEU A 10 131.69 4.80 -38.08
C LEU A 10 133.18 4.44 -38.22
N PRO A 11 133.86 4.78 -39.34
CA PRO A 11 135.25 4.42 -39.56
C PRO A 11 136.23 5.19 -38.68
N TYR A 12 137.22 4.48 -38.12
CA TYR A 12 138.34 5.05 -37.38
C TYR A 12 139.46 5.55 -38.30
N ILE A 13 140.19 6.58 -37.87
CA ILE A 13 141.37 7.08 -38.58
C ILE A 13 142.55 6.13 -38.32
N LEU A 14 143.22 5.68 -39.39
CA LEU A 14 144.39 4.78 -39.33
C LEU A 14 145.61 5.44 -38.66
N ALA A 15 146.44 4.62 -38.01
CA ALA A 15 147.64 5.06 -37.28
C ALA A 15 148.71 5.72 -38.18
N SER A 16 149.67 6.44 -37.58
CA SER A 16 150.75 7.21 -38.25
C SER A 16 150.36 8.51 -38.98
N GLN A 17 149.15 9.03 -38.79
CA GLN A 17 148.73 10.37 -39.25
C GLN A 17 149.03 11.49 -38.22
N ALA A 18 150.30 11.68 -37.85
CA ALA A 18 150.73 12.72 -36.88
C ALA A 18 149.95 12.73 -35.54
N GLN A 19 149.65 11.54 -35.00
CA GLN A 19 148.88 11.31 -33.77
C GLN A 19 147.43 11.84 -33.72
N LYS A 20 146.87 12.37 -34.81
CA LYS A 20 145.46 12.85 -34.85
C LYS A 20 144.41 11.75 -34.62
N HIS A 21 144.75 10.50 -34.93
CA HIS A 21 143.86 9.34 -34.76
C HIS A 21 143.47 9.09 -33.30
N VAL A 22 144.27 9.52 -32.32
CA VAL A 22 144.00 9.23 -30.90
C VAL A 22 142.75 9.99 -30.43
N THR A 23 142.78 11.33 -30.46
CA THR A 23 141.69 12.15 -29.90
C THR A 23 140.41 12.08 -30.73
N HIS A 24 140.50 11.93 -32.05
CA HIS A 24 139.32 11.85 -32.90
C HIS A 24 138.59 10.51 -32.74
N ASN A 25 139.33 9.39 -32.69
CA ASN A 25 138.70 8.09 -32.49
C ASN A 25 138.05 7.99 -31.10
N ASP A 26 138.61 8.65 -30.07
CA ASP A 26 137.95 8.77 -28.75
C ASP A 26 136.62 9.54 -28.79
N ALA A 27 136.54 10.63 -29.56
CA ALA A 27 135.29 11.36 -29.75
C ALA A 27 134.23 10.50 -30.48
N LEU A 28 134.65 9.70 -31.47
CA LEU A 28 133.77 8.78 -32.18
C LEU A 28 133.23 7.68 -31.24
N ARG A 29 134.05 7.17 -30.31
CA ARG A 29 133.60 6.21 -29.27
C ARG A 29 132.50 6.78 -28.39
N LEU A 30 132.63 8.04 -27.94
CA LEU A 30 131.61 8.68 -27.10
C LEU A 30 130.30 8.92 -27.87
N LEU A 31 130.39 9.34 -29.14
CA LEU A 31 129.22 9.58 -29.97
C LEU A 31 128.43 8.28 -30.21
N ASP A 32 129.12 7.19 -30.47
CA ASP A 32 128.55 5.85 -30.71
C ASP A 32 127.73 5.34 -29.51
N ALA A 33 128.17 5.65 -28.29
CA ALA A 33 127.47 5.22 -27.08
C ALA A 33 126.24 6.08 -26.76
N MET A 34 126.28 7.39 -27.05
CA MET A 34 125.23 8.35 -26.67
C MET A 34 124.08 8.47 -27.67
N VAL A 35 124.36 8.37 -28.97
CA VAL A 35 123.33 8.53 -30.00
C VAL A 35 122.44 7.30 -30.01
N GLN A 36 121.11 7.52 -30.05
CA GLN A 36 120.11 6.45 -29.90
C GLN A 36 120.40 5.61 -28.66
N LEU A 37 120.41 6.28 -27.51
CA LEU A 37 120.73 5.66 -26.23
C LEU A 37 119.72 4.55 -25.90
N SER A 38 120.20 3.32 -26.00
CA SER A 38 119.52 2.10 -25.62
C SER A 38 120.42 1.37 -24.64
N VAL A 39 119.93 1.16 -23.43
CA VAL A 39 120.63 0.42 -22.39
C VAL A 39 119.97 -0.95 -22.23
N LEU A 40 120.78 -1.96 -21.94
CA LEU A 40 120.30 -3.34 -21.82
C LEU A 40 119.45 -3.54 -20.56
N ASP A 41 119.84 -2.87 -19.48
CA ASP A 41 119.26 -3.02 -18.15
C ASP A 41 119.55 -1.72 -17.36
N ARG A 42 118.67 -1.40 -16.40
CA ARG A 42 118.83 -0.28 -15.46
C ARG A 42 118.94 -0.65 -13.99
N ASP A 43 118.78 -1.93 -13.66
CA ASP A 43 118.69 -2.45 -12.29
C ASP A 43 120.04 -3.01 -11.79
N LEU A 44 121.06 -3.07 -12.64
CA LEU A 44 122.39 -3.57 -12.26
C LEU A 44 123.21 -2.53 -11.49
N THR A 45 123.73 -2.96 -10.34
CA THR A 45 124.64 -2.16 -9.50
C THR A 45 126.11 -2.52 -9.69
N ALA A 46 126.47 -3.60 -10.40
CA ALA A 46 127.85 -4.02 -10.66
C ALA A 46 128.04 -4.39 -12.14
N PRO A 47 129.24 -4.18 -12.72
CA PRO A 47 129.50 -4.53 -14.11
C PRO A 47 129.33 -6.04 -14.37
N PRO A 48 128.73 -6.44 -15.50
CA PRO A 48 128.70 -7.84 -15.94
C PRO A 48 130.11 -8.45 -16.01
N ALA A 49 130.23 -9.76 -15.77
CA ALA A 49 131.52 -10.45 -15.76
C ALA A 49 132.17 -10.57 -17.15
N SER A 50 131.35 -10.58 -18.22
CA SER A 50 131.80 -10.75 -19.61
C SER A 50 131.03 -9.80 -20.55
N PRO A 51 131.23 -8.47 -20.46
CA PRO A 51 130.58 -7.51 -21.34
C PRO A 51 131.11 -7.61 -22.78
N ALA A 52 130.22 -7.45 -23.76
CA ALA A 52 130.59 -7.29 -25.16
C ALA A 52 130.90 -5.81 -25.46
N ASP A 53 131.81 -5.57 -26.40
CA ASP A 53 132.07 -4.20 -26.87
C ASP A 53 130.76 -3.58 -27.39
N GLY A 54 130.45 -2.37 -26.94
CA GLY A 54 129.19 -1.66 -27.19
C GLY A 54 128.13 -1.81 -26.09
N ASP A 55 128.26 -2.76 -25.16
CA ASP A 55 127.24 -2.91 -24.11
C ASP A 55 127.08 -1.62 -23.30
N ARG A 56 125.81 -1.23 -23.12
CA ARG A 56 125.37 -0.01 -22.43
C ARG A 56 124.42 -0.38 -21.30
N TYR A 57 124.66 0.16 -20.12
CA TYR A 57 123.81 -0.04 -18.95
C TYR A 57 123.50 1.30 -18.30
N LEU A 58 122.29 1.43 -17.75
CA LEU A 58 122.02 2.49 -16.80
C LEU A 58 122.34 1.94 -15.42
N VAL A 59 123.26 2.57 -14.71
CA VAL A 59 123.75 2.02 -13.45
C VAL A 59 122.71 2.29 -12.36
N ALA A 60 122.22 1.23 -11.70
CA ALA A 60 121.31 1.38 -10.58
C ALA A 60 121.99 2.10 -9.40
N SER A 61 121.19 2.71 -8.53
CA SER A 61 121.69 3.33 -7.30
C SER A 61 122.40 2.31 -6.40
N SER A 62 123.45 2.75 -5.68
CA SER A 62 124.40 1.94 -4.92
C SER A 62 125.40 1.15 -5.79
N ALA A 63 125.97 1.79 -6.80
CA ALA A 63 126.92 1.19 -7.74
C ALA A 63 128.22 0.67 -7.08
N THR A 64 128.70 -0.49 -7.52
CA THR A 64 129.86 -1.22 -6.97
C THR A 64 130.84 -1.68 -8.06
N GLY A 65 131.99 -2.23 -7.66
CA GLY A 65 133.00 -2.73 -8.60
C GLY A 65 133.62 -1.63 -9.47
N LEU A 66 133.83 -1.91 -10.76
CA LEU A 66 134.36 -0.90 -11.70
C LEU A 66 133.38 0.27 -11.95
N TRP A 67 132.11 0.12 -11.56
CA TRP A 67 131.09 1.17 -11.67
C TRP A 67 130.92 1.99 -10.37
N ALA A 68 131.75 1.77 -9.36
CA ALA A 68 131.62 2.48 -8.08
C ALA A 68 131.60 4.01 -8.29
N GLY A 69 130.54 4.66 -7.77
CA GLY A 69 130.29 6.10 -7.90
C GLY A 69 129.69 6.54 -9.24
N TRP A 70 129.11 5.63 -10.03
CA TRP A 70 128.49 5.90 -11.32
C TRP A 70 126.96 5.79 -11.26
N ASP A 71 126.34 5.86 -10.09
CA ASP A 71 124.88 5.78 -9.86
C ASP A 71 124.08 6.65 -10.84
N LEU A 72 123.05 6.05 -11.45
CA LEU A 72 122.14 6.69 -12.41
C LEU A 72 122.81 7.22 -13.69
N ASN A 73 124.11 6.98 -13.87
CA ASN A 73 124.83 7.30 -15.10
C ASN A 73 124.76 6.13 -16.08
N VAL A 74 125.10 6.40 -17.34
CA VAL A 74 125.22 5.35 -18.35
C VAL A 74 126.66 4.85 -18.36
N ALA A 75 126.85 3.54 -18.15
CA ALA A 75 128.12 2.85 -18.31
C ALA A 75 128.18 2.18 -19.68
N PHE A 76 129.31 2.31 -20.40
CA PHE A 76 129.50 1.66 -21.69
C PHE A 76 130.87 0.99 -21.83
N TRP A 77 130.90 -0.23 -22.40
CA TRP A 77 132.11 -1.04 -22.54
C TRP A 77 132.72 -0.94 -23.94
N ILE A 78 134.03 -0.66 -24.03
CA ILE A 78 134.76 -0.63 -25.31
C ILE A 78 136.26 -0.88 -25.15
N ASP A 79 136.88 -1.56 -26.11
CA ASP A 79 138.33 -1.80 -26.17
C ASP A 79 138.89 -2.38 -24.84
N GLY A 80 138.07 -3.16 -24.13
CA GLY A 80 138.42 -3.79 -22.85
C GLY A 80 138.33 -2.90 -21.61
N VAL A 81 137.73 -1.71 -21.69
CA VAL A 81 137.53 -0.79 -20.55
C VAL A 81 136.10 -0.24 -20.46
N TRP A 82 135.64 0.02 -19.23
CA TRP A 82 134.37 0.74 -18.98
C TRP A 82 134.58 2.25 -19.06
N MET A 83 133.67 2.94 -19.74
CA MET A 83 133.59 4.40 -19.80
C MET A 83 132.26 4.91 -19.24
N ARG A 84 132.27 6.10 -18.64
CA ARG A 84 131.12 6.72 -17.97
C ARG A 84 130.52 7.87 -18.78
N LEU A 85 129.20 7.92 -18.86
CA LEU A 85 128.42 9.01 -19.45
C LEU A 85 127.41 9.58 -18.44
N VAL A 86 127.48 10.87 -18.14
CA VAL A 86 126.61 11.55 -17.15
C VAL A 86 125.36 12.15 -17.83
N PRO A 87 124.13 11.78 -17.44
CA PRO A 87 122.91 12.25 -18.10
C PRO A 87 122.58 13.71 -17.79
N ARG A 88 121.82 14.35 -18.68
CA ARG A 88 121.32 15.73 -18.52
C ARG A 88 119.78 15.76 -18.59
N PRO A 89 119.09 16.70 -17.92
CA PRO A 89 117.63 16.79 -17.94
C PRO A 89 117.08 16.73 -19.37
N GLY A 90 116.06 15.91 -19.58
CA GLY A 90 115.47 15.65 -20.90
C GLY A 90 116.19 14.59 -21.73
N TRP A 91 117.26 13.97 -21.23
CA TRP A 91 117.79 12.74 -21.83
C TRP A 91 116.71 11.66 -21.80
N LEU A 92 116.61 10.94 -22.91
CA LEU A 92 115.74 9.79 -23.08
C LEU A 92 116.63 8.55 -23.21
N ALA A 93 116.22 7.47 -22.55
CA ALA A 93 116.84 6.16 -22.70
C ALA A 93 115.73 5.14 -22.95
N TRP A 94 115.95 4.29 -23.95
CA TRP A 94 115.15 3.07 -24.08
C TRP A 94 115.73 1.99 -23.17
N ILE A 95 114.88 1.45 -22.30
CA ILE A 95 115.23 0.37 -21.37
C ILE A 95 114.79 -0.94 -22.03
N ALA A 96 115.77 -1.69 -22.55
CA ALA A 96 115.48 -2.80 -23.46
C ALA A 96 114.74 -3.97 -22.81
N ASP A 97 114.99 -4.23 -21.52
CA ASP A 97 114.36 -5.29 -20.72
C ASP A 97 112.93 -4.94 -20.28
N GLU A 98 112.60 -3.66 -20.06
CA GLU A 98 111.27 -3.20 -19.67
C GLU A 98 110.34 -2.84 -20.84
N ALA A 99 110.89 -2.67 -22.04
CA ALA A 99 110.17 -2.11 -23.19
C ALA A 99 109.51 -0.75 -22.89
N ALA A 100 110.18 0.07 -22.07
CA ALA A 100 109.68 1.36 -21.61
C ALA A 100 110.64 2.49 -22.00
N LEU A 101 110.04 3.66 -22.27
CA LEU A 101 110.77 4.91 -22.46
C LEU A 101 110.81 5.65 -21.13
N VAL A 102 112.01 6.03 -20.70
CA VAL A 102 112.20 6.84 -19.50
C VAL A 102 112.83 8.18 -19.85
N VAL A 103 112.49 9.21 -19.07
CA VAL A 103 113.05 10.55 -19.18
C VAL A 103 113.75 10.97 -17.90
N TRP A 104 114.96 11.51 -18.02
CA TRP A 104 115.68 12.07 -16.87
C TRP A 104 115.10 13.44 -16.52
N ASN A 105 114.48 13.54 -15.34
CA ASN A 105 113.87 14.78 -14.84
C ASN A 105 114.87 15.73 -14.13
N GLY A 106 116.15 15.32 -14.02
CA GLY A 106 117.19 16.02 -13.26
C GLY A 106 117.56 15.36 -11.94
N THR A 107 116.72 14.47 -11.42
CA THR A 107 116.93 13.73 -10.16
C THR A 107 116.63 12.23 -10.27
N SER A 108 115.75 11.81 -11.18
CA SER A 108 115.31 10.43 -11.41
C SER A 108 114.86 10.21 -12.86
N TRP A 109 114.70 8.94 -13.24
CA TRP A 109 114.19 8.51 -14.54
C TRP A 109 112.69 8.13 -14.41
N ASP A 110 111.78 8.91 -15.01
CA ASP A 110 110.31 8.74 -14.90
C ASP A 110 109.68 8.05 -16.13
N LEU A 111 108.54 7.38 -15.92
CA LEU A 111 107.68 6.76 -16.97
C LEU A 111 106.75 7.79 -17.64
N VAL A 112 106.28 7.47 -18.85
CA VAL A 112 105.42 8.35 -19.66
C VAL A 112 104.19 7.57 -20.20
N GLY A 113 102.93 7.90 -19.81
CA GLY A 113 101.70 7.47 -20.54
C GLY A 113 100.42 6.90 -19.86
N GLU A 114 100.15 6.96 -18.53
CA GLU A 114 99.02 6.22 -17.86
C GLU A 114 97.95 7.10 -17.08
N PRO A 115 96.67 6.66 -16.86
CA PRO A 115 95.56 7.44 -16.22
C PRO A 115 95.56 7.56 -14.67
N VAL A 116 94.84 8.56 -14.11
CA VAL A 116 94.80 8.90 -12.64
C VAL A 116 93.40 9.37 -12.15
N ASP A 117 93.04 9.10 -10.88
CA ASP A 117 91.80 9.56 -10.20
C ASP A 117 91.71 11.09 -9.97
N VAL A 118 90.49 11.65 -9.86
CA VAL A 118 90.22 13.09 -9.65
C VAL A 118 89.36 13.33 -8.39
N SER A 119 89.74 14.29 -7.54
CA SER A 119 89.05 14.63 -6.28
C SER A 119 87.70 15.36 -6.48
N ASP A 120 86.72 15.09 -5.63
CA ASP A 120 85.39 15.73 -5.66
C ASP A 120 85.45 17.23 -5.32
N ALA A 121 86.49 17.66 -4.61
CA ALA A 121 86.77 19.06 -4.31
C ALA A 121 87.14 19.89 -5.55
N ILE A 122 87.58 19.25 -6.64
CA ILE A 122 88.05 19.92 -7.86
C ILE A 122 87.18 19.64 -9.09
N PHE A 123 86.18 18.76 -9.00
CA PHE A 123 85.27 18.46 -10.11
C PHE A 123 83.92 19.19 -9.94
N SER A 124 83.63 20.12 -10.86
CA SER A 124 82.35 20.82 -10.93
C SER A 124 81.92 21.06 -12.37
N LEU A 125 80.64 20.90 -12.67
CA LEU A 125 80.07 21.41 -13.92
C LEU A 125 79.64 22.85 -13.71
N VAL A 126 80.13 23.75 -14.54
CA VAL A 126 79.85 25.19 -14.44
C VAL A 126 79.13 25.63 -15.70
N ASN A 127 78.18 26.55 -15.57
CA ASN A 127 77.56 27.17 -16.72
C ASN A 127 78.53 28.19 -17.35
N ASP A 128 78.81 28.06 -18.65
CA ASP A 128 79.77 28.92 -19.35
C ASP A 128 79.35 30.40 -19.40
N ALA A 129 78.05 30.68 -19.43
CA ALA A 129 77.51 32.04 -19.49
C ALA A 129 77.37 32.68 -18.09
N ASP A 130 77.22 31.87 -17.04
CA ASP A 130 77.10 32.32 -15.66
C ASP A 130 77.92 31.40 -14.74
N PRO A 131 79.20 31.74 -14.47
CA PRO A 131 80.08 30.92 -13.64
C PRO A 131 79.61 30.75 -12.19
N THR A 132 78.58 31.46 -11.74
CA THR A 132 77.99 31.28 -10.41
C THR A 132 77.04 30.08 -10.36
N ARG A 133 76.54 29.60 -11.51
CA ARG A 133 75.69 28.41 -11.60
C ARG A 133 76.56 27.17 -11.76
N LYS A 134 76.64 26.37 -10.69
CA LYS A 134 77.47 25.17 -10.65
C LYS A 134 76.66 23.97 -10.17
N ALA A 135 76.94 22.80 -10.75
CA ALA A 135 76.59 21.53 -10.17
C ALA A 135 77.84 20.92 -9.53
N LEU A 136 77.78 20.73 -8.21
CA LEU A 136 78.85 20.15 -7.40
C LEU A 136 78.49 18.70 -7.06
N PHE A 137 79.46 17.79 -7.21
CA PHE A 137 79.31 16.39 -6.88
C PHE A 137 79.95 16.13 -5.52
N SER A 138 79.23 16.38 -4.42
CA SER A 138 79.77 16.19 -3.07
C SER A 138 79.65 14.73 -2.63
N LEU A 139 80.77 14.09 -2.31
CA LEU A 139 80.78 12.71 -1.79
C LEU A 139 80.63 12.64 -0.26
N SER A 140 80.62 13.77 0.44
CA SER A 140 80.54 13.86 1.91
C SER A 140 79.33 13.15 2.54
N GLY A 141 78.25 12.94 1.78
CA GLY A 141 77.07 12.20 2.23
C GLY A 141 77.20 10.67 2.15
N ILE A 142 78.27 10.14 1.56
CA ILE A 142 78.53 8.70 1.45
C ILE A 142 79.34 8.27 2.68
N THR A 143 78.66 7.66 3.65
CA THR A 143 79.23 7.38 4.99
C THR A 143 80.12 6.13 5.06
N THR A 144 80.24 5.34 3.99
CA THR A 144 81.05 4.12 3.90
C THR A 144 81.63 3.99 2.49
N GLY A 145 82.81 3.37 2.33
CA GLY A 145 83.54 3.26 1.05
C GLY A 145 82.87 2.41 -0.05
N THR A 146 81.64 2.75 -0.42
CA THR A 146 80.82 2.02 -1.39
C THR A 146 80.64 2.85 -2.65
N THR A 147 80.95 2.29 -3.82
CA THR A 147 80.70 2.91 -5.12
C THR A 147 79.21 3.13 -5.36
N ARG A 148 78.82 4.32 -5.83
CA ARG A 148 77.47 4.64 -6.30
C ARG A 148 77.49 4.84 -7.80
N THR A 149 76.70 4.05 -8.53
CA THR A 149 76.62 4.14 -9.99
C THR A 149 75.35 4.88 -10.40
N PHE A 150 75.51 6.01 -11.08
CA PHE A 150 74.43 6.70 -11.78
C PHE A 150 74.51 6.35 -13.27
N ALA A 151 73.58 5.55 -13.75
CA ALA A 151 73.48 5.20 -15.16
C ALA A 151 72.54 6.19 -15.87
N LEU A 152 73.05 6.88 -16.90
CA LEU A 152 72.20 7.69 -17.77
C LEU A 152 71.45 6.75 -18.72
N PRO A 153 70.11 6.84 -18.83
CA PRO A 153 69.38 6.05 -19.79
C PRO A 153 69.68 6.55 -21.22
N ASN A 154 69.42 5.71 -22.23
CA ASN A 154 69.48 6.12 -23.64
C ASN A 154 68.25 6.98 -24.04
N THR A 155 67.89 7.95 -23.20
CA THR A 155 66.80 8.91 -23.40
C THR A 155 67.01 10.12 -22.51
N SER A 156 66.40 11.25 -22.87
CA SER A 156 66.38 12.43 -22.00
C SER A 156 65.53 12.14 -20.76
N SER A 157 66.07 12.42 -19.58
CA SER A 157 65.39 12.24 -18.30
C SER A 157 65.60 13.44 -17.39
N GLU A 158 64.64 13.69 -16.51
CA GLU A 158 64.71 14.73 -15.47
C GLU A 158 65.03 14.06 -14.12
N LEU A 159 66.04 14.55 -13.41
CA LEU A 159 66.39 14.04 -12.08
C LEU A 159 65.54 14.70 -11.00
N ALA A 160 64.96 13.87 -10.13
CA ALA A 160 64.13 14.32 -9.03
C ALA A 160 64.96 14.67 -7.78
N ILE A 161 64.59 15.76 -7.08
CA ILE A 161 65.26 16.22 -5.85
C ILE A 161 64.44 15.96 -4.58
N LEU A 162 65.11 15.80 -3.44
CA LEU A 162 64.47 15.42 -2.17
C LEU A 162 63.66 16.57 -1.52
N ALA A 163 63.92 17.83 -1.87
CA ALA A 163 63.25 19.00 -1.30
C ALA A 163 62.90 20.03 -2.37
N GLY A 164 61.62 20.42 -2.46
CA GLY A 164 61.09 21.39 -3.41
C GLY A 164 59.93 20.84 -4.23
N THR A 165 59.04 21.73 -4.69
CA THR A 165 57.96 21.35 -5.62
C THR A 165 58.57 20.94 -6.95
N GLN A 166 58.34 19.70 -7.36
CA GLN A 166 58.77 19.18 -8.65
C GLN A 166 57.60 19.20 -9.63
N THR A 167 57.80 19.81 -10.80
CA THR A 167 56.82 19.80 -11.88
C THR A 167 57.28 18.84 -12.95
N PHE A 168 56.58 17.72 -13.08
CA PHE A 168 56.80 16.77 -14.17
C PHE A 168 55.94 17.17 -15.38
N THR A 169 56.54 17.31 -16.56
CA THR A 169 55.79 17.60 -17.80
C THR A 169 55.47 16.33 -18.59
N GLY A 170 54.27 16.27 -19.18
CA GLY A 170 53.78 15.13 -19.96
C GLY A 170 53.26 13.94 -19.13
N ASN A 171 52.81 12.88 -19.81
CA ASN A 171 52.24 11.70 -19.16
C ASN A 171 53.32 10.94 -18.37
N LYS A 172 53.10 10.74 -17.07
CA LYS A 172 53.97 9.94 -16.21
C LYS A 172 53.27 8.65 -15.81
N THR A 173 53.99 7.53 -15.88
CA THR A 173 53.51 6.22 -15.43
C THR A 173 54.36 5.80 -14.24
N PHE A 174 53.73 5.59 -13.08
CA PHE A 174 54.36 4.97 -11.93
C PHE A 174 54.00 3.48 -11.95
N SER A 175 54.99 2.59 -11.96
CA SER A 175 54.79 1.13 -12.00
C SER A 175 54.37 0.52 -10.66
N GLY A 176 53.97 1.34 -9.68
CA GLY A 176 53.59 0.95 -8.33
C GLY A 176 52.66 1.96 -7.66
N SER A 177 52.36 1.76 -6.37
CA SER A 177 51.45 2.63 -5.63
C SER A 177 52.05 4.02 -5.41
N LEU A 178 51.34 5.06 -5.82
CA LEU A 178 51.63 6.44 -5.44
C LEU A 178 51.12 6.67 -4.02
N THR A 179 52.04 6.70 -3.04
CA THR A 179 51.70 7.05 -1.65
C THR A 179 51.98 8.53 -1.43
N ALA A 180 50.93 9.33 -1.25
CA ALA A 180 51.04 10.74 -0.89
C ALA A 180 50.49 10.95 0.53
N SER A 181 51.27 11.59 1.41
CA SER A 181 50.84 11.94 2.77
C SER A 181 50.01 13.23 2.85
N GLY A 182 49.75 13.87 1.70
CA GLY A 182 49.01 15.13 1.57
C GLY A 182 48.04 15.12 0.38
N ALA A 183 47.41 16.27 0.12
CA ALA A 183 46.42 16.40 -0.95
C ALA A 183 47.06 16.15 -2.33
N VAL A 184 46.45 15.26 -3.11
CA VAL A 184 46.78 15.04 -4.52
C VAL A 184 45.82 15.87 -5.36
N SER A 185 46.32 16.92 -6.02
CA SER A 185 45.54 17.71 -6.98
C SER A 185 45.84 17.23 -8.40
N ILE A 186 44.81 16.81 -9.14
CA ILE A 186 44.92 16.40 -10.54
C ILE A 186 44.17 17.42 -11.38
N THR A 187 44.89 18.20 -12.17
CA THR A 187 44.28 19.09 -13.16
C THR A 187 44.08 18.32 -14.47
N GLY A 188 42.86 17.83 -14.72
CA GLY A 188 42.52 17.03 -15.91
C GLY A 188 41.71 15.78 -15.59
N THR A 189 41.87 14.73 -16.40
CA THR A 189 41.13 13.46 -16.25
C THR A 189 41.92 12.47 -15.40
N LEU A 190 41.29 11.93 -14.35
CA LEU A 190 41.75 10.74 -13.65
C LEU A 190 41.11 9.50 -14.29
N THR A 191 41.92 8.62 -14.88
CA THR A 191 41.47 7.31 -15.40
C THR A 191 41.93 6.20 -14.47
N ALA A 192 41.00 5.56 -13.76
CA ALA A 192 41.28 4.39 -12.92
C ALA A 192 40.65 3.14 -13.55
N SER A 193 41.45 2.09 -13.77
CA SER A 193 41.01 0.81 -14.35
C SER A 193 40.45 -0.19 -13.32
N GLY A 194 40.33 0.22 -12.06
CA GLY A 194 39.88 -0.61 -10.94
C GLY A 194 39.08 0.19 -9.91
N THR A 195 39.07 -0.28 -8.66
CA THR A 195 38.28 0.33 -7.58
C THR A 195 38.92 1.63 -7.09
N VAL A 196 38.12 2.69 -6.97
CA VAL A 196 38.49 3.93 -6.27
C VAL A 196 37.85 3.89 -4.89
N THR A 197 38.65 3.76 -3.83
CA THR A 197 38.18 3.73 -2.44
C THR A 197 38.52 5.03 -1.74
N VAL A 198 37.50 5.75 -1.26
CA VAL A 198 37.70 6.92 -0.38
C VAL A 198 37.39 6.52 1.05
N SER A 199 38.41 6.49 1.90
CA SER A 199 38.27 6.14 3.33
C SER A 199 38.08 7.36 4.24
N ALA A 200 38.04 8.56 3.66
CA ALA A 200 37.80 9.79 4.39
C ALA A 200 36.32 9.89 4.83
N ALA A 201 36.06 10.67 5.88
CA ALA A 201 34.71 10.89 6.41
C ALA A 201 33.74 11.53 5.40
N ALA A 202 34.26 12.21 4.37
CA ALA A 202 33.48 12.79 3.29
C ALA A 202 34.21 12.66 1.96
N ALA A 203 33.44 12.46 0.89
CA ALA A 203 33.89 12.52 -0.50
C ALA A 203 32.93 13.43 -1.27
N SER A 204 33.44 14.46 -1.92
CA SER A 204 32.65 15.36 -2.77
C SER A 204 32.99 15.13 -4.24
N ILE A 205 31.98 14.96 -5.09
CA ILE A 205 32.14 14.85 -6.55
C ILE A 205 31.76 16.20 -7.17
N GLY A 206 32.77 17.06 -7.34
CA GLY A 206 32.65 18.40 -7.92
C GLY A 206 31.93 19.44 -7.04
N THR A 207 32.09 20.72 -7.41
CA THR A 207 31.51 21.89 -6.71
C THR A 207 31.04 22.96 -7.70
N ALA A 208 30.49 22.52 -8.84
CA ALA A 208 30.12 23.44 -9.91
C ALA A 208 28.97 24.37 -9.50
N ILE A 209 29.12 25.65 -9.83
CA ILE A 209 28.08 26.69 -9.62
C ILE A 209 27.13 26.83 -10.83
N THR A 210 27.43 26.11 -11.93
CA THR A 210 26.60 25.98 -13.13
C THR A 210 26.13 24.53 -13.27
N ALA A 211 25.26 24.25 -14.25
CA ALA A 211 24.80 22.89 -14.50
C ALA A 211 26.00 21.94 -14.77
N ALA A 212 26.12 20.89 -13.95
CA ALA A 212 27.13 19.85 -14.10
C ALA A 212 26.48 18.48 -14.17
N THR A 213 26.95 17.65 -15.10
CA THR A 213 26.48 16.29 -15.29
C THR A 213 27.52 15.31 -14.77
N TYR A 214 27.17 14.52 -13.76
CA TYR A 214 28.03 13.47 -13.22
C TYR A 214 27.50 12.09 -13.66
N GLY A 215 28.19 11.45 -14.60
CA GLY A 215 27.82 10.13 -15.10
C GLY A 215 28.32 9.03 -14.15
N MET A 216 27.41 8.28 -13.53
CA MET A 216 27.71 7.06 -12.79
C MET A 216 27.13 5.86 -13.52
N GLY A 217 27.95 4.84 -13.82
CA GLY A 217 27.47 3.64 -14.52
C GLY A 217 27.01 3.88 -15.97
N ILE A 218 27.49 4.92 -16.64
CA ILE A 218 27.16 5.19 -18.05
C ILE A 218 27.84 4.20 -19.01
N GLY A 219 27.18 3.82 -20.10
CA GLY A 219 27.76 3.01 -21.19
C GLY A 219 26.81 1.97 -21.78
N VAL A 220 27.03 1.58 -23.03
CA VAL A 220 26.30 0.47 -23.67
C VAL A 220 26.62 -0.84 -22.96
N ASN A 221 25.62 -1.71 -22.84
CA ASN A 221 25.76 -3.03 -22.24
C ASN A 221 25.62 -4.10 -23.32
N PRO A 222 26.72 -4.49 -23.98
CA PRO A 222 26.66 -5.44 -25.09
C PRO A 222 26.26 -6.86 -24.69
N SER A 223 26.09 -7.16 -23.39
CA SER A 223 25.80 -8.50 -22.86
C SER A 223 24.54 -8.60 -21.98
N GLY A 224 23.74 -7.54 -21.82
CA GLY A 224 22.46 -7.59 -21.10
C GLY A 224 22.52 -7.61 -19.56
N VAL A 225 23.70 -7.46 -18.95
CA VAL A 225 23.90 -7.43 -17.47
C VAL A 225 23.47 -6.11 -16.80
N THR A 226 22.70 -6.15 -15.71
CA THR A 226 22.28 -4.95 -14.95
C THR A 226 23.47 -4.10 -14.47
N LYS A 227 23.45 -2.79 -14.77
CA LYS A 227 24.35 -1.83 -14.12
C LYS A 227 23.72 -1.40 -12.81
N THR A 228 24.38 -1.70 -11.69
CA THR A 228 23.86 -1.40 -10.36
C THR A 228 24.63 -0.24 -9.74
N LEU A 229 23.90 0.77 -9.26
CA LEU A 229 24.44 1.80 -8.38
C LEU A 229 23.96 1.50 -6.96
N ASN A 230 24.84 0.96 -6.12
CA ASN A 230 24.56 0.72 -4.71
C ASN A 230 24.90 1.98 -3.91
N LEU A 231 23.88 2.64 -3.34
CA LEU A 231 24.03 3.79 -2.46
C LEU A 231 23.66 3.39 -1.03
N GLY A 232 24.66 3.16 -0.18
CA GLY A 232 24.46 2.83 1.23
C GLY A 232 25.63 2.10 1.87
N THR A 233 25.51 1.84 3.17
CA THR A 233 26.58 1.15 3.93
C THR A 233 26.38 -0.37 3.93
N GLY A 234 27.48 -1.13 4.01
CA GLY A 234 27.46 -2.52 4.48
C GLY A 234 27.52 -2.61 6.01
N GLY A 235 27.01 -1.59 6.72
CA GLY A 235 27.15 -1.43 8.16
C GLY A 235 26.47 -2.54 8.98
N ALA A 236 26.87 -2.64 10.26
CA ALA A 236 26.29 -3.59 11.20
C ALA A 236 24.77 -3.35 11.40
N ALA A 237 24.07 -4.33 11.97
CA ALA A 237 22.66 -4.21 12.28
C ALA A 237 22.37 -2.93 13.09
N GLY A 238 21.43 -2.11 12.60
CA GLY A 238 21.07 -0.81 13.20
C GLY A 238 21.69 0.42 12.54
N SER A 239 22.61 0.26 11.57
CA SER A 239 23.10 1.39 10.78
C SER A 239 22.00 1.99 9.90
N THR A 240 21.85 3.32 9.92
CA THR A 240 20.96 4.05 9.00
C THR A 240 21.77 4.61 7.83
N THR A 241 21.24 4.45 6.62
CA THR A 241 21.74 5.15 5.42
C THR A 241 20.75 6.25 5.09
N VAL A 242 21.20 7.50 5.09
CA VAL A 242 20.40 8.66 4.66
C VAL A 242 20.92 9.13 3.32
N ILE A 243 20.05 9.12 2.29
CA ILE A 243 20.35 9.68 0.96
C ILE A 243 19.55 10.97 0.82
N ASN A 244 20.23 12.11 0.98
CA ASN A 244 19.63 13.41 0.73
C ASN A 244 19.79 13.76 -0.76
N ILE A 245 18.67 13.96 -1.47
CA ILE A 245 18.66 14.36 -2.88
C ILE A 245 17.97 15.72 -2.99
N GLY A 246 18.73 16.76 -3.30
CA GLY A 246 18.24 18.14 -3.40
C GLY A 246 19.21 19.16 -2.80
N SER A 247 18.82 20.44 -2.80
CA SER A 247 19.64 21.50 -2.23
C SER A 247 19.66 21.45 -0.70
N ALA A 248 20.83 21.61 -0.10
CA ALA A 248 20.98 21.80 1.34
C ALA A 248 20.71 23.26 1.79
N SER A 249 20.57 24.19 0.84
CA SER A 249 20.27 25.60 1.14
C SER A 249 18.77 25.80 1.27
N ALA A 250 18.33 26.32 2.42
CA ALA A 250 16.94 26.67 2.65
C ALA A 250 16.41 27.60 1.54
N GLY A 251 15.26 27.28 0.95
CA GLY A 251 14.61 28.06 -0.11
C GLY A 251 15.09 27.78 -1.55
N ALA A 252 16.15 26.99 -1.75
CA ALA A 252 16.57 26.59 -3.08
C ALA A 252 15.81 25.33 -3.53
N GLY A 253 15.07 25.43 -4.63
CA GLY A 253 14.36 24.30 -5.22
C GLY A 253 15.33 23.27 -5.83
N GLY A 254 14.90 22.00 -5.86
CA GLY A 254 15.58 20.93 -6.60
C GLY A 254 14.55 19.97 -7.17
N THR A 255 14.71 19.58 -8.43
CA THR A 255 13.88 18.55 -9.07
C THR A 255 14.66 17.24 -9.11
N THR A 256 14.05 16.15 -8.66
CA THR A 256 14.57 14.80 -8.89
C THR A 256 13.73 14.16 -9.99
N VAL A 257 14.35 13.86 -11.13
CA VAL A 257 13.69 13.20 -12.26
C VAL A 257 14.19 11.76 -12.34
N VAL A 258 13.28 10.78 -12.18
CA VAL A 258 13.59 9.37 -12.39
C VAL A 258 12.95 8.92 -13.70
N ASN A 259 13.76 8.83 -14.77
CA ASN A 259 13.28 8.47 -16.10
C ASN A 259 13.34 6.95 -16.31
N THR A 260 12.45 6.20 -15.66
CA THR A 260 12.33 4.74 -15.77
C THR A 260 10.86 4.33 -15.93
N PRO A 261 10.54 3.28 -16.71
CA PRO A 261 9.17 2.75 -16.78
C PRO A 261 8.70 2.14 -15.45
N THR A 262 9.62 1.81 -14.53
CA THR A 262 9.27 1.17 -13.25
C THR A 262 10.21 1.59 -12.13
N VAL A 263 9.62 1.97 -11.00
CA VAL A 263 10.32 2.14 -9.71
C VAL A 263 9.76 1.08 -8.76
N THR A 264 10.61 0.18 -8.27
CA THR A 264 10.21 -0.90 -7.35
C THR A 264 10.76 -0.60 -5.95
N PHE A 265 9.89 -0.61 -4.94
CA PHE A 265 10.29 -0.56 -3.53
C PHE A 265 10.41 -1.98 -2.97
N ALA A 266 11.32 -2.20 -2.02
CA ALA A 266 11.41 -3.48 -1.33
C ALA A 266 10.14 -3.78 -0.52
N ASN A 267 9.81 -5.05 -0.32
CA ASN A 267 8.63 -5.49 0.44
C ASN A 267 8.61 -4.98 1.90
N ALA A 268 9.77 -4.66 2.47
CA ALA A 268 9.92 -4.15 3.82
C ALA A 268 9.69 -2.64 3.96
N VAL A 269 9.48 -1.89 2.87
CA VAL A 269 9.15 -0.47 2.95
C VAL A 269 7.77 -0.30 3.57
N THR A 270 7.72 0.25 4.79
CA THR A 270 6.49 0.44 5.57
C THR A 270 5.79 1.76 5.29
N GLN A 271 6.51 2.75 4.76
CA GLN A 271 5.96 4.08 4.47
C GLN A 271 6.68 4.73 3.29
N VAL A 272 5.91 5.35 2.39
CA VAL A 272 6.37 6.38 1.46
C VAL A 272 5.73 7.69 1.91
N GLY A 273 6.49 8.53 2.61
CA GLY A 273 5.97 9.75 3.24
C GLY A 273 5.86 10.92 2.27
N MET A 274 4.75 11.68 2.33
CA MET A 274 4.51 12.85 1.47
C MET A 274 3.81 13.99 2.25
N PRO A 275 4.48 14.61 3.24
CA PRO A 275 3.82 15.50 4.20
C PRO A 275 3.35 16.86 3.62
N GLN A 276 3.86 17.32 2.46
CA GLN A 276 3.56 18.67 1.93
C GLN A 276 3.50 18.80 0.39
N ALA A 277 3.53 17.70 -0.37
CA ALA A 277 3.58 17.76 -1.85
C ALA A 277 2.27 17.27 -2.50
N ASN A 278 1.82 17.97 -3.55
CA ASN A 278 0.73 17.52 -4.42
C ASN A 278 1.22 16.34 -5.28
N LEU A 279 0.83 15.11 -4.94
CA LEU A 279 1.00 13.95 -5.81
C LEU A 279 -0.18 13.85 -6.78
N THR A 280 0.11 13.84 -8.08
CA THR A 280 -0.88 13.52 -9.11
C THR A 280 -0.68 12.08 -9.58
N ALA A 281 -1.48 11.15 -9.06
CA ALA A 281 -1.55 9.79 -9.59
C ALA A 281 -2.58 9.73 -10.73
N GLN A 282 -2.15 9.33 -11.93
CA GLN A 282 -3.07 9.14 -13.05
C GLN A 282 -3.88 7.84 -12.92
N LEU A 283 -3.26 6.80 -12.36
CA LEU A 283 -3.80 5.46 -12.14
C LEU A 283 -3.30 4.95 -10.78
N LEU A 284 -4.21 4.47 -9.92
CA LEU A 284 -3.91 3.92 -8.60
C LEU A 284 -4.63 2.58 -8.40
N GLY A 285 -3.85 1.50 -8.39
CA GLY A 285 -4.30 0.15 -8.08
C GLY A 285 -3.91 -0.26 -6.67
N LEU A 286 -4.87 -0.76 -5.88
CA LEU A 286 -4.65 -1.20 -4.49
C LEU A 286 -5.06 -2.66 -4.32
N GLY A 287 -4.31 -3.42 -3.50
CA GLY A 287 -4.62 -4.83 -3.19
C GLY A 287 -4.49 -5.80 -4.38
N GLY A 288 -3.63 -5.48 -5.35
CA GLY A 288 -3.45 -6.30 -6.57
C GLY A 288 -4.46 -6.01 -7.68
N ALA A 289 -5.27 -4.95 -7.55
CA ALA A 289 -6.09 -4.46 -8.64
C ALA A 289 -5.26 -3.67 -9.66
N THR A 290 -5.56 -3.84 -10.95
CA THR A 290 -5.02 -3.01 -12.03
C THR A 290 -5.96 -1.84 -12.30
N ALA A 291 -5.46 -0.62 -12.22
CA ALA A 291 -6.20 0.58 -12.63
C ALA A 291 -6.08 0.78 -14.14
N ASP A 292 -7.12 1.36 -14.75
CA ASP A 292 -7.20 1.59 -16.20
C ASP A 292 -7.76 2.99 -16.51
N SER A 293 -7.91 3.35 -17.79
CA SER A 293 -8.35 4.68 -18.21
C SER A 293 -9.76 5.06 -17.74
N PHE A 294 -10.61 4.07 -17.44
CA PHE A 294 -11.96 4.23 -16.90
C PHE A 294 -11.97 4.14 -15.37
N ASN A 295 -11.37 3.08 -14.80
CA ASN A 295 -11.24 2.82 -13.36
C ASN A 295 -9.88 3.31 -12.86
N ARG A 296 -9.70 4.64 -12.81
CA ARG A 296 -8.42 5.26 -12.42
C ARG A 296 -8.03 5.01 -10.98
N LEU A 297 -9.02 4.79 -10.10
CA LEU A 297 -8.84 4.22 -8.78
C LEU A 297 -9.48 2.83 -8.76
N SER A 298 -8.67 1.79 -8.59
CA SER A 298 -9.10 0.39 -8.61
C SER A 298 -8.60 -0.31 -7.35
N MET A 299 -9.48 -1.05 -6.67
CA MET A 299 -9.18 -1.64 -5.36
C MET A 299 -9.69 -3.09 -5.32
N ASN A 300 -8.82 -4.03 -4.97
CA ASN A 300 -9.17 -5.43 -4.72
C ASN A 300 -8.78 -5.78 -3.28
N THR A 301 -9.66 -5.49 -2.34
CA THR A 301 -9.35 -5.59 -0.91
C THR A 301 -10.57 -6.06 -0.12
N PRO A 302 -10.41 -6.65 1.08
CA PRO A 302 -11.55 -7.03 1.92
C PRO A 302 -12.38 -5.85 2.47
N ALA A 303 -11.79 -4.67 2.62
CA ALA A 303 -12.46 -3.50 3.20
C ALA A 303 -11.85 -2.18 2.72
N VAL A 304 -12.68 -1.14 2.63
CA VAL A 304 -12.28 0.26 2.36
C VAL A 304 -12.76 1.13 3.52
N LEU A 305 -11.84 1.80 4.21
CA LEU A 305 -12.14 2.76 5.28
C LEU A 305 -11.79 4.17 4.83
N LEU A 306 -12.79 5.06 4.82
CA LEU A 306 -12.62 6.49 4.63
C LEU A 306 -12.91 7.17 5.98
N ASN A 307 -11.88 7.71 6.63
CA ASN A 307 -12.00 8.30 7.97
C ASN A 307 -11.67 9.80 7.97
N ASN A 308 -12.21 10.53 8.94
CA ASN A 308 -11.92 11.95 9.15
C ASN A 308 -11.10 12.17 10.44
N ALA A 309 -10.33 13.25 10.46
CA ALA A 309 -9.55 13.67 11.63
C ALA A 309 -10.16 14.88 12.36
N GLY A 310 -11.42 15.24 12.09
CA GLY A 310 -12.00 16.52 12.49
C GLY A 310 -13.53 16.55 12.49
N ALA A 311 -14.14 17.59 11.90
CA ALA A 311 -15.59 17.79 11.96
C ALA A 311 -16.40 16.96 10.95
N GLY A 312 -15.76 16.36 9.93
CA GLY A 312 -16.45 15.55 8.93
C GLY A 312 -15.57 15.07 7.77
N ILE A 313 -16.17 14.24 6.91
CA ILE A 313 -15.64 13.77 5.62
C ILE A 313 -16.73 13.94 4.55
N GLU A 314 -16.33 14.33 3.35
CA GLU A 314 -17.24 14.48 2.20
C GLU A 314 -16.70 13.68 1.00
N VAL A 315 -17.61 12.98 0.30
CA VAL A 315 -17.35 12.39 -1.01
C VAL A 315 -18.29 13.06 -2.02
N THR A 316 -17.72 13.87 -2.90
CA THR A 316 -18.46 14.56 -3.95
C THR A 316 -18.48 13.70 -5.22
N VAL A 317 -19.67 13.35 -5.70
CA VAL A 317 -19.89 12.61 -6.96
C VAL A 317 -20.71 13.48 -7.90
N ASN A 318 -20.06 14.03 -8.93
CA ASN A 318 -20.68 14.93 -9.89
C ASN A 318 -21.00 14.23 -11.21
N LYS A 319 -22.18 14.49 -11.75
CA LYS A 319 -22.54 14.13 -13.12
C LYS A 319 -22.14 15.24 -14.10
N ALA A 320 -21.79 14.85 -15.33
CA ALA A 320 -21.33 15.79 -16.36
C ALA A 320 -22.46 16.66 -16.96
N ALA A 321 -23.69 16.13 -17.02
CA ALA A 321 -24.88 16.85 -17.44
C ALA A 321 -26.13 16.28 -16.77
N ALA A 322 -27.27 16.97 -16.88
CA ALA A 322 -28.50 16.61 -16.18
C ALA A 322 -29.02 15.19 -16.50
N GLY A 323 -28.81 14.69 -17.72
CA GLY A 323 -29.21 13.35 -18.15
C GLY A 323 -28.21 12.22 -17.81
N ASN A 324 -27.04 12.54 -17.25
CA ASN A 324 -26.05 11.55 -16.86
C ASN A 324 -26.31 11.01 -15.44
N ASP A 325 -25.63 9.92 -15.10
CA ASP A 325 -25.71 9.30 -13.78
C ASP A 325 -24.57 9.75 -12.87
N ALA A 326 -24.89 9.95 -11.59
CA ALA A 326 -23.94 9.99 -10.48
C ALA A 326 -24.44 9.00 -9.42
N ALA A 327 -23.77 7.85 -9.31
CA ALA A 327 -24.32 6.70 -8.60
C ALA A 327 -23.28 5.92 -7.79
N PHE A 328 -23.73 5.34 -6.68
CA PHE A 328 -23.13 4.15 -6.10
C PHE A 328 -23.80 2.92 -6.68
N ALA A 329 -23.01 1.99 -7.23
CA ALA A 329 -23.50 0.77 -7.87
C ALA A 329 -23.15 -0.47 -7.06
N PHE A 330 -24.17 -1.24 -6.68
CA PHE A 330 -24.04 -2.50 -5.97
C PHE A 330 -24.22 -3.64 -6.97
N LYS A 331 -23.22 -4.53 -7.08
CA LYS A 331 -23.10 -5.52 -8.16
C LYS A 331 -22.82 -6.93 -7.64
N THR A 332 -23.29 -7.92 -8.39
CA THR A 332 -22.89 -9.34 -8.26
C THR A 332 -22.37 -9.82 -9.60
N GLY A 333 -21.16 -10.37 -9.66
CA GLY A 333 -20.57 -10.85 -10.93
C GLY A 333 -20.51 -9.76 -12.01
N PHE A 334 -20.14 -8.53 -11.64
CA PHE A 334 -20.10 -7.35 -12.51
C PHE A 334 -21.46 -6.88 -13.09
N SER A 335 -22.56 -7.53 -12.74
CA SER A 335 -23.92 -7.11 -13.11
C SER A 335 -24.55 -6.27 -11.99
N ALA A 336 -25.08 -5.10 -12.32
CA ALA A 336 -25.71 -4.22 -11.34
C ALA A 336 -27.01 -4.82 -10.79
N ARG A 337 -27.22 -4.66 -9.48
CA ARG A 337 -28.41 -5.14 -8.76
C ARG A 337 -29.12 -4.01 -8.04
N ALA A 338 -28.39 -3.01 -7.58
CA ALA A 338 -28.95 -1.77 -7.06
C ALA A 338 -28.08 -0.56 -7.42
N LEU A 339 -28.73 0.59 -7.58
CA LEU A 339 -28.12 1.88 -7.83
C LEU A 339 -28.74 2.90 -6.88
N ILE A 340 -27.91 3.77 -6.32
CA ILE A 340 -28.34 4.89 -5.45
C ILE A 340 -27.66 6.16 -5.95
N GLY A 341 -28.45 7.20 -6.24
CA GLY A 341 -27.91 8.49 -6.65
C GLY A 341 -28.84 9.30 -7.57
N LEU A 342 -28.23 10.14 -8.40
CA LEU A 342 -28.90 10.90 -9.45
C LEU A 342 -28.85 10.06 -10.73
N LEU A 343 -29.98 9.44 -11.10
CA LEU A 343 -30.02 8.36 -12.10
C LEU A 343 -30.86 8.75 -13.32
N GLY A 344 -30.22 9.40 -14.29
CA GLY A 344 -30.82 9.87 -15.54
C GLY A 344 -31.57 11.20 -15.43
N ASN A 345 -31.61 11.78 -14.24
CA ASN A 345 -32.23 13.08 -13.93
C ASN A 345 -31.65 13.66 -12.62
N ASP A 346 -32.23 14.75 -12.11
CA ASP A 346 -31.82 15.43 -10.87
C ASP A 346 -32.56 14.97 -9.61
N ASN A 347 -33.48 14.00 -9.69
CA ASN A 347 -34.11 13.41 -8.52
C ASN A 347 -33.17 12.40 -7.87
N PHE A 348 -33.17 12.35 -6.55
CA PHE A 348 -32.41 11.33 -5.82
C PHE A 348 -33.23 10.05 -5.78
N SER A 349 -32.66 8.93 -6.24
CA SER A 349 -33.42 7.70 -6.45
C SER A 349 -32.68 6.43 -6.03
N PHE A 350 -33.48 5.41 -5.71
CA PHE A 350 -33.04 4.05 -5.44
C PHE A 350 -33.64 3.16 -6.52
N LYS A 351 -32.79 2.57 -7.35
CA LYS A 351 -33.18 1.64 -8.41
C LYS A 351 -32.69 0.24 -8.09
N VAL A 352 -33.53 -0.76 -8.30
CA VAL A 352 -33.17 -2.19 -8.14
C VAL A 352 -33.45 -2.97 -9.41
N SER A 353 -32.65 -4.00 -9.66
CA SER A 353 -32.78 -4.84 -10.86
C SER A 353 -32.62 -6.33 -10.54
N PRO A 354 -33.52 -7.19 -11.03
CA PRO A 354 -33.36 -8.64 -10.90
C PRO A 354 -32.25 -9.20 -11.82
N ASN A 355 -31.92 -8.51 -12.92
CA ASN A 355 -31.07 -9.06 -13.99
C ASN A 355 -29.91 -8.13 -14.42
N GLY A 356 -29.90 -6.88 -13.96
CA GLY A 356 -28.91 -5.85 -14.31
C GLY A 356 -29.18 -5.09 -15.61
N SER A 357 -30.34 -5.32 -16.23
CA SER A 357 -30.79 -4.64 -17.45
C SER A 357 -32.12 -3.91 -17.25
N THR A 358 -33.08 -4.52 -16.55
CA THR A 358 -34.37 -3.90 -16.24
C THR A 358 -34.35 -3.37 -14.81
N PHE A 359 -34.52 -2.06 -14.64
CA PHE A 359 -34.51 -1.43 -13.32
C PHE A 359 -35.91 -0.92 -12.94
N PHE A 360 -36.24 -1.06 -11.67
CA PHE A 360 -37.44 -0.51 -11.05
C PHE A 360 -37.03 0.60 -10.09
N ASP A 361 -37.70 1.75 -10.19
CA ASP A 361 -37.61 2.81 -9.19
C ASP A 361 -38.35 2.37 -7.92
N ALA A 362 -37.59 2.12 -6.85
CA ALA A 362 -38.13 1.75 -5.56
C ALA A 362 -38.49 2.99 -4.73
N ILE A 363 -37.61 4.00 -4.73
CA ILE A 363 -37.79 5.27 -4.03
C ILE A 363 -37.31 6.38 -4.96
N VAL A 364 -38.11 7.43 -5.09
CA VAL A 364 -37.70 8.68 -5.75
C VAL A 364 -37.97 9.83 -4.80
N VAL A 365 -36.99 10.70 -4.60
CA VAL A 365 -37.15 11.96 -3.88
C VAL A 365 -37.21 13.07 -4.90
N ASP A 366 -38.37 13.71 -5.01
CA ASP A 366 -38.56 14.84 -5.92
C ASP A 366 -37.65 16.00 -5.51
N ARG A 367 -36.85 16.46 -6.46
CA ARG A 367 -35.84 17.51 -6.23
C ARG A 367 -36.44 18.88 -5.87
N THR A 368 -37.70 19.12 -6.23
CA THR A 368 -38.35 20.44 -6.13
C THR A 368 -38.97 20.62 -4.76
N ASN A 369 -39.57 19.57 -4.20
CA ASN A 369 -40.33 19.65 -2.95
C ASN A 369 -39.85 18.67 -1.87
N GLY A 370 -38.90 17.78 -2.16
CA GLY A 370 -38.35 16.80 -1.22
C GLY A 370 -39.30 15.66 -0.86
N GLN A 371 -40.40 15.49 -1.60
CA GLN A 371 -41.38 14.43 -1.34
C GLN A 371 -40.85 13.08 -1.81
N VAL A 372 -41.17 12.05 -1.01
CA VAL A 372 -40.85 10.66 -1.33
C VAL A 372 -42.00 10.07 -2.14
N GLU A 373 -41.67 9.56 -3.32
CA GLU A 373 -42.55 8.75 -4.14
C GLU A 373 -42.13 7.27 -4.03
N LEU A 374 -43.14 6.39 -3.99
CA LEU A 374 -42.99 4.93 -4.05
C LEU A 374 -43.64 4.47 -5.36
N PRO A 375 -42.90 4.42 -6.48
CA PRO A 375 -43.50 4.15 -7.80
C PRO A 375 -44.07 2.74 -7.94
N GLN A 376 -43.60 1.79 -7.11
CA GLN A 376 -44.17 0.46 -7.01
C GLN A 376 -45.23 0.40 -5.90
N PRO A 377 -46.29 -0.41 -6.03
CA PRO A 377 -47.25 -0.63 -4.96
C PRO A 377 -46.56 -0.98 -3.64
N THR A 378 -46.93 -0.28 -2.57
CA THR A 378 -46.37 -0.54 -1.25
C THR A 378 -47.05 -1.76 -0.64
N VAL A 379 -46.29 -2.85 -0.50
CA VAL A 379 -46.76 -4.04 0.22
C VAL A 379 -46.50 -3.84 1.72
N LEU A 380 -47.56 -3.60 2.48
CA LEU A 380 -47.48 -3.46 3.94
C LEU A 380 -47.65 -4.84 4.60
N PRO A 381 -46.64 -5.36 5.33
CA PRO A 381 -46.78 -6.63 6.02
C PRO A 381 -47.80 -6.52 7.15
N GLY A 382 -48.71 -7.48 7.24
CA GLY A 382 -49.70 -7.55 8.31
C GLY A 382 -49.06 -7.85 9.66
N LEU A 383 -49.09 -6.89 10.57
CA LEU A 383 -48.59 -7.06 11.94
C LEU A 383 -49.57 -7.90 12.77
N ASN A 384 -49.05 -8.75 13.66
CA ASN A 384 -49.88 -9.54 14.60
C ASN A 384 -50.35 -8.72 15.82
N ALA A 385 -49.71 -7.60 16.10
CA ALA A 385 -50.04 -6.68 17.18
C ALA A 385 -49.90 -5.23 16.71
N ALA A 386 -50.55 -4.31 17.43
CA ALA A 386 -50.35 -2.88 17.19
C ALA A 386 -48.88 -2.49 17.46
N PRO A 387 -48.25 -1.67 16.60
CA PRO A 387 -46.95 -1.10 16.90
C PRO A 387 -47.07 -0.09 18.04
N THR A 388 -45.94 0.35 18.59
CA THR A 388 -45.91 1.41 19.61
C THR A 388 -46.47 2.73 19.04
N PRO A 389 -47.20 3.54 19.84
CA PRO A 389 -47.72 4.81 19.39
C PRO A 389 -46.64 5.74 18.82
N PRO A 390 -46.92 6.45 17.71
CA PRO A 390 -45.95 7.40 17.16
C PRO A 390 -45.79 8.63 18.07
N PRO A 391 -44.65 9.34 17.99
CA PRO A 391 -44.45 10.60 18.70
C PRO A 391 -45.49 11.68 18.38
N ILE A 392 -45.64 12.66 19.25
CA ILE A 392 -46.55 13.81 19.05
C ILE A 392 -46.26 14.48 17.70
N GLY A 393 -47.34 14.84 16.98
CA GLY A 393 -47.26 15.46 15.65
C GLY A 393 -47.05 14.47 14.50
N LYS A 394 -46.99 13.16 14.78
CA LYS A 394 -46.81 12.11 13.76
C LYS A 394 -47.98 11.13 13.76
N ALA A 395 -48.18 10.48 12.62
CA ALA A 395 -49.11 9.35 12.48
C ALA A 395 -48.37 8.18 11.83
N SER A 396 -48.79 6.96 12.14
CA SER A 396 -48.27 5.74 11.51
C SER A 396 -49.34 5.15 10.60
N VAL A 397 -48.92 4.72 9.40
CA VAL A 397 -49.72 3.89 8.49
C VAL A 397 -49.04 2.53 8.40
N TYR A 398 -49.79 1.46 8.64
CA TYR A 398 -49.28 0.08 8.63
C TYR A 398 -50.42 -0.89 8.33
N ALA A 399 -50.10 -2.15 8.00
CA ALA A 399 -51.09 -3.20 7.93
C ALA A 399 -51.14 -3.98 9.26
N ARG A 400 -52.32 -4.37 9.72
CA ARG A 400 -52.49 -5.28 10.87
C ARG A 400 -53.46 -6.40 10.54
N ASN A 401 -53.11 -7.62 10.93
CA ASN A 401 -53.98 -8.77 10.79
C ASN A 401 -55.13 -8.70 11.81
N ARG A 402 -56.37 -8.80 11.31
CA ARG A 402 -57.59 -9.03 12.10
C ARG A 402 -58.40 -10.11 11.41
N ALA A 403 -58.63 -11.23 12.10
CA ALA A 403 -59.29 -12.41 11.56
C ALA A 403 -58.66 -12.86 10.23
N GLY A 404 -57.33 -13.04 10.22
CA GLY A 404 -56.58 -13.50 9.04
C GLY A 404 -56.44 -12.50 7.88
N ALA A 405 -57.14 -11.36 7.91
CA ALA A 405 -57.08 -10.34 6.87
C ALA A 405 -56.22 -9.14 7.31
N PRO A 406 -55.28 -8.64 6.47
CA PRO A 406 -54.53 -7.43 6.76
C PRO A 406 -55.38 -6.18 6.49
N TRP A 407 -55.48 -5.31 7.49
CA TRP A 407 -56.15 -4.02 7.41
C TRP A 407 -55.14 -2.89 7.42
N ILE A 408 -55.29 -1.90 6.53
CA ILE A 408 -54.48 -0.68 6.61
C ILE A 408 -55.00 0.15 7.77
N ASP A 409 -54.20 0.31 8.81
CA ASP A 409 -54.51 1.08 10.00
C ASP A 409 -53.77 2.42 10.01
N VAL A 410 -54.43 3.42 10.57
CA VAL A 410 -53.81 4.68 10.99
C VAL A 410 -53.76 4.73 12.51
N MET A 411 -52.58 4.99 13.07
CA MET A 411 -52.40 5.17 14.51
C MET A 411 -51.98 6.59 14.84
N ARG A 412 -52.67 7.16 15.82
CA ARG A 412 -52.37 8.48 16.38
C ARG A 412 -51.44 8.37 17.60
N PRO A 413 -50.79 9.48 18.03
CA PRO A 413 -49.92 9.46 19.20
C PRO A 413 -50.59 9.01 20.50
N SER A 414 -51.93 9.08 20.59
CA SER A 414 -52.69 8.59 21.75
C SER A 414 -52.70 7.06 21.88
N GLY A 415 -52.10 6.33 20.95
CA GLY A 415 -52.17 4.88 20.87
C GLY A 415 -53.49 4.36 20.28
N ARG A 416 -54.39 5.26 19.89
CA ARG A 416 -55.62 4.88 19.20
C ARG A 416 -55.31 4.60 17.75
N ASP A 417 -55.62 3.39 17.34
CA ASP A 417 -55.55 2.89 15.99
C ASP A 417 -56.94 2.60 15.43
N PHE A 418 -57.08 2.68 14.12
CA PHE A 418 -58.33 2.34 13.43
C PHE A 418 -58.03 1.98 11.97
N PRO A 419 -58.77 1.03 11.40
CA PRO A 419 -58.66 0.72 9.98
C PRO A 419 -59.12 1.90 9.14
N LEU A 420 -58.47 2.10 8.00
CA LEU A 420 -58.99 2.93 6.94
C LEU A 420 -60.22 2.26 6.35
N GLN A 421 -61.30 3.03 6.28
CA GLN A 421 -62.55 2.54 5.75
C GLN A 421 -62.54 2.60 4.23
N PRO A 422 -62.96 1.54 3.52
CA PRO A 422 -63.11 1.56 2.07
C PRO A 422 -64.26 2.47 1.63
N HIS A 423 -64.26 2.84 0.35
CA HIS A 423 -65.24 3.75 -0.23
C HIS A 423 -66.64 3.10 -0.32
N PHE A 424 -67.67 3.70 0.31
CA PHE A 424 -69.00 3.06 0.45
C PHE A 424 -69.76 2.89 -0.87
N GLY A 425 -69.38 3.65 -1.91
CA GLY A 425 -69.95 3.46 -3.25
C GLY A 425 -69.44 2.18 -3.94
N VAL A 426 -68.24 1.71 -3.57
CA VAL A 426 -67.59 0.55 -4.21
C VAL A 426 -67.87 -0.72 -3.41
N ASN A 427 -67.65 -0.69 -2.09
CA ASN A 427 -67.92 -1.84 -1.24
C ASN A 427 -69.33 -1.76 -0.65
N ARG A 428 -70.02 -2.89 -0.61
CA ARG A 428 -71.37 -2.97 -0.03
C ARG A 428 -71.25 -3.15 1.46
N ILE A 429 -71.56 -2.09 2.18
CA ILE A 429 -71.57 -2.06 3.63
C ILE A 429 -72.99 -2.14 4.17
N ALA A 430 -73.11 -2.68 5.37
CA ALA A 430 -74.30 -2.58 6.18
C ALA A 430 -73.90 -2.31 7.64
N ASN A 431 -74.67 -1.46 8.32
CA ASN A 431 -74.36 -1.06 9.67
C ASN A 431 -75.62 -0.86 10.50
N TRP A 432 -75.58 -1.30 11.76
CA TRP A 432 -76.56 -0.94 12.79
C TRP A 432 -75.86 -0.16 13.90
N SER A 433 -76.39 1.02 14.21
CA SER A 433 -75.77 1.94 15.16
C SER A 433 -76.77 2.47 16.20
N PRO A 434 -76.31 2.77 17.42
CA PRO A 434 -77.17 3.31 18.47
C PRO A 434 -77.72 4.69 18.10
N SER A 435 -78.99 4.93 18.43
CA SER A 435 -79.65 6.24 18.31
C SER A 435 -79.90 6.86 19.69
N ILE A 436 -80.53 8.04 19.71
CA ILE A 436 -81.16 8.64 20.90
C ILE A 436 -82.69 8.48 20.90
N THR A 437 -83.25 7.85 19.87
CA THR A 437 -84.69 7.62 19.69
C THR A 437 -85.11 6.24 20.22
N THR A 438 -86.31 5.79 19.89
CA THR A 438 -86.81 4.45 20.21
C THR A 438 -86.41 3.37 19.19
N THR A 439 -85.68 3.75 18.14
CA THR A 439 -85.28 2.88 17.02
C THR A 439 -83.77 2.87 16.83
N ILE A 440 -83.24 1.79 16.25
CA ILE A 440 -81.82 1.67 15.90
C ILE A 440 -81.62 2.25 14.50
N THR A 441 -80.50 2.97 14.29
CA THR A 441 -80.17 3.52 12.98
C THR A 441 -79.55 2.43 12.13
N THR A 442 -80.13 2.17 10.96
CA THR A 442 -79.69 1.13 10.04
C THR A 442 -79.27 1.69 8.69
N GLU A 443 -78.20 1.14 8.13
CA GLU A 443 -77.73 1.40 6.76
C GLU A 443 -77.48 0.05 6.07
N GLY A 444 -77.90 -0.09 4.81
CA GLY A 444 -77.66 -1.29 3.98
C GLY A 444 -78.48 -2.55 4.33
N LEU A 445 -78.82 -2.78 5.61
CA LEU A 445 -79.60 -3.94 6.06
C LEU A 445 -80.71 -3.56 7.05
N PRO A 446 -81.97 -3.97 6.83
CA PRO A 446 -83.05 -3.74 7.78
C PRO A 446 -82.83 -4.54 9.07
N ILE A 447 -83.36 -4.05 10.19
CA ILE A 447 -83.34 -4.73 11.49
C ILE A 447 -84.77 -5.07 11.95
N THR A 448 -84.96 -6.30 12.42
CA THR A 448 -86.17 -6.78 13.08
C THR A 448 -85.85 -7.13 14.52
N ASN A 449 -86.75 -6.80 15.45
CA ASN A 449 -86.55 -6.98 16.88
C ASN A 449 -87.64 -7.88 17.47
N VAL A 450 -87.24 -8.90 18.23
CA VAL A 450 -88.10 -9.64 19.16
C VAL A 450 -87.68 -9.20 20.57
N GLY A 451 -88.55 -8.46 21.24
CA GLY A 451 -88.26 -7.79 22.51
C GLY A 451 -88.28 -6.26 22.39
N THR A 452 -87.96 -5.58 23.49
CA THR A 452 -88.00 -4.12 23.59
C THR A 452 -86.61 -3.52 23.40
N VAL A 453 -86.49 -2.58 22.46
CA VAL A 453 -85.29 -1.77 22.25
C VAL A 453 -85.33 -0.55 23.17
N SER A 454 -84.19 -0.25 23.80
CA SER A 454 -83.98 0.98 24.58
C SER A 454 -82.54 1.49 24.38
N HIS A 455 -82.29 2.76 24.68
CA HIS A 455 -80.96 3.37 24.59
C HIS A 455 -80.53 3.84 25.98
N PRO A 456 -79.70 3.05 26.70
CA PRO A 456 -79.25 3.43 28.04
C PRO A 456 -78.46 4.74 28.04
N THR A 457 -78.63 5.55 29.09
CA THR A 457 -77.84 6.77 29.29
C THR A 457 -76.35 6.45 29.50
N LEU A 458 -75.49 7.32 29.00
CA LEU A 458 -74.04 7.22 29.21
C LEU A 458 -73.69 7.45 30.67
N ALA A 459 -72.81 6.62 31.23
CA ALA A 459 -72.26 6.78 32.56
C ALA A 459 -70.78 6.41 32.60
N ALA A 460 -70.01 7.06 33.47
CA ALA A 460 -68.55 6.89 33.58
C ALA A 460 -68.14 5.73 34.51
N THR A 461 -69.00 4.72 34.70
CA THR A 461 -68.79 3.65 35.71
C THR A 461 -67.97 2.48 35.19
N ASN A 462 -68.07 2.16 33.91
CA ASN A 462 -67.27 1.13 33.25
C ASN A 462 -67.30 1.32 31.73
N LEU A 463 -66.50 0.52 31.00
CA LEU A 463 -66.41 0.60 29.55
C LEU A 463 -67.79 0.45 28.88
N ALA A 464 -68.58 -0.57 29.22
CA ALA A 464 -69.92 -0.80 28.67
C ALA A 464 -70.83 0.43 28.87
N ALA A 465 -70.86 0.98 30.09
CA ALA A 465 -71.68 2.13 30.46
C ALA A 465 -71.28 3.43 29.76
N SER A 466 -69.98 3.57 29.44
CA SER A 466 -69.41 4.78 28.82
C SER A 466 -69.57 4.84 27.30
N MET A 467 -69.96 3.73 26.66
CA MET A 467 -70.21 3.66 25.22
C MET A 467 -71.67 3.94 24.85
N ARG A 468 -71.86 4.61 23.71
CA ARG A 468 -73.19 4.65 23.05
C ARG A 468 -73.57 3.24 22.65
N ARG A 469 -74.77 2.82 23.03
CA ARG A 469 -75.28 1.47 22.79
C ARG A 469 -76.80 1.45 22.80
N TRP A 470 -77.39 0.47 22.14
CA TRP A 470 -78.78 0.09 22.37
C TRP A 470 -78.82 -1.18 23.23
N ARG A 471 -79.94 -1.39 23.89
CA ARG A 471 -80.25 -2.56 24.71
C ARG A 471 -81.49 -3.23 24.14
N LEU A 472 -81.42 -4.54 23.97
CA LEU A 472 -82.59 -5.37 23.66
C LEU A 472 -82.96 -6.21 24.88
N THR A 473 -84.22 -6.14 25.29
CA THR A 473 -84.74 -6.85 26.47
C THR A 473 -85.90 -7.76 26.07
N SER A 474 -85.87 -9.02 26.51
CA SER A 474 -86.96 -9.97 26.26
C SER A 474 -88.18 -9.67 27.14
N ALA A 475 -89.31 -10.31 26.86
CA ALA A 475 -90.37 -10.43 27.85
C ALA A 475 -89.88 -11.21 29.10
N ALA A 476 -90.46 -10.92 30.27
CA ALA A 476 -90.14 -11.57 31.55
C ALA A 476 -90.99 -12.84 31.77
N VAL A 477 -91.04 -13.72 30.77
CA VAL A 477 -91.74 -15.01 30.86
C VAL A 477 -90.85 -16.14 30.34
N VAL A 478 -91.21 -17.38 30.69
CA VAL A 478 -90.50 -18.59 30.23
C VAL A 478 -90.54 -18.66 28.70
N ASN A 479 -89.47 -19.18 28.08
CA ASN A 479 -89.36 -19.31 26.63
C ASN A 479 -89.62 -17.98 25.90
N SER A 480 -88.91 -16.93 26.30
CA SER A 480 -88.90 -15.64 25.60
C SER A 480 -87.50 -15.32 25.09
N ALA A 481 -87.40 -14.56 24.01
CA ALA A 481 -86.12 -14.15 23.43
C ALA A 481 -86.00 -12.62 23.34
N ALA A 482 -84.78 -12.15 23.54
CA ALA A 482 -84.27 -10.89 23.03
C ALA A 482 -83.51 -11.26 21.75
N GLU A 483 -84.09 -10.99 20.59
CA GLU A 483 -83.49 -11.30 19.29
C GLU A 483 -83.49 -10.11 18.34
N GLN A 484 -82.36 -9.89 17.68
CA GLN A 484 -82.22 -9.00 16.54
C GLN A 484 -81.66 -9.73 15.33
N PHE A 485 -82.29 -9.45 14.19
CA PHE A 485 -81.91 -10.04 12.92
C PHE A 485 -82.23 -9.16 11.73
N SER A 486 -81.61 -9.45 10.60
CA SER A 486 -82.02 -8.83 9.34
C SER A 486 -83.08 -9.67 8.64
N ALA A 487 -84.11 -9.00 8.12
CA ALA A 487 -85.08 -9.63 7.22
C ALA A 487 -84.53 -9.84 5.80
N GLY A 488 -83.29 -9.40 5.52
CA GLY A 488 -82.57 -9.63 4.27
C GLY A 488 -81.33 -10.50 4.47
N TRP A 489 -80.92 -11.18 3.40
CA TRP A 489 -79.63 -11.86 3.34
C TRP A 489 -78.49 -10.84 3.24
N ALA A 490 -77.38 -11.09 3.93
CA ALA A 490 -76.28 -10.13 4.04
C ALA A 490 -75.02 -10.59 3.31
N CYS A 491 -74.62 -11.85 3.48
CA CYS A 491 -73.35 -12.34 2.96
C CYS A 491 -73.39 -13.85 2.69
N TRP A 492 -72.37 -14.35 2.01
CA TRP A 492 -72.15 -15.77 1.71
C TRP A 492 -70.66 -15.98 1.39
N ARG A 493 -70.16 -17.21 1.50
CA ARG A 493 -68.71 -17.47 1.30
C ARG A 493 -68.27 -17.34 -0.16
N GLY A 494 -69.17 -17.61 -1.11
CA GLY A 494 -68.86 -17.61 -2.54
C GLY A 494 -68.39 -18.97 -3.03
N ASN A 495 -68.65 -19.25 -4.31
CA ASN A 495 -68.37 -20.55 -4.94
C ASN A 495 -67.53 -20.44 -6.24
N ALA A 496 -67.03 -19.25 -6.57
CA ALA A 496 -66.13 -19.00 -7.69
C ALA A 496 -65.27 -17.75 -7.43
N ALA A 497 -64.14 -17.64 -8.14
CA ALA A 497 -63.23 -16.51 -8.01
C ALA A 497 -63.94 -15.16 -8.20
N GLY A 498 -63.73 -14.23 -7.27
CA GLY A 498 -64.37 -12.91 -7.28
C GLY A 498 -65.84 -12.90 -6.83
N LEU A 499 -66.32 -13.95 -6.17
CA LEU A 499 -67.67 -14.00 -5.59
C LEU A 499 -67.60 -14.24 -4.07
N GLY A 500 -68.56 -13.64 -3.37
CA GLY A 500 -68.67 -13.76 -1.92
C GLY A 500 -67.55 -13.02 -1.19
N GLY A 501 -67.22 -13.51 0.00
CA GLY A 501 -66.27 -12.85 0.88
C GLY A 501 -66.91 -11.71 1.66
N TRP A 502 -66.53 -11.61 2.93
CA TRP A 502 -67.14 -10.65 3.83
C TRP A 502 -66.33 -10.46 5.10
N THR A 503 -66.55 -9.30 5.74
CA THR A 503 -66.15 -9.02 7.10
C THR A 503 -67.37 -8.62 7.91
N PHE A 504 -67.57 -9.25 9.06
CA PHE A 504 -68.58 -8.94 10.04
C PHE A 504 -67.92 -8.51 11.34
N VAL A 505 -68.37 -7.40 11.92
CA VAL A 505 -67.91 -6.90 13.20
C VAL A 505 -69.10 -6.54 14.06
N THR A 506 -69.14 -6.99 15.32
CA THR A 506 -70.12 -6.48 16.28
C THR A 506 -69.50 -6.33 17.66
N ARG A 507 -69.94 -5.31 18.40
CA ARG A 507 -69.50 -5.07 19.77
C ARG A 507 -70.68 -5.17 20.72
N LEU A 508 -70.61 -6.14 21.63
CA LEU A 508 -71.72 -6.51 22.52
C LEU A 508 -71.30 -6.58 23.99
N SER A 509 -72.29 -6.46 24.88
CA SER A 509 -72.16 -6.60 26.34
C SER A 509 -73.40 -7.30 26.90
N LEU A 510 -73.23 -8.17 27.89
CA LEU A 510 -74.37 -8.83 28.54
C LEU A 510 -74.86 -8.00 29.73
N THR A 511 -76.18 -7.77 29.79
CA THR A 511 -76.81 -6.95 30.84
C THR A 511 -77.55 -7.82 31.85
N THR A 512 -78.36 -8.76 31.37
CA THR A 512 -79.14 -9.66 32.22
C THR A 512 -79.14 -11.06 31.62
N LEU A 513 -78.82 -12.06 32.43
CA LEU A 513 -78.76 -13.48 32.04
C LEU A 513 -79.63 -14.32 32.97
N GLN A 514 -80.17 -15.43 32.45
CA GLN A 514 -80.89 -16.42 33.23
C GLN A 514 -80.11 -17.73 33.35
N ALA A 515 -80.50 -18.57 34.31
CA ALA A 515 -79.73 -19.75 34.70
C ALA A 515 -79.60 -20.81 33.59
N THR A 516 -80.60 -20.93 32.71
CA THR A 516 -80.69 -21.99 31.69
C THR A 516 -80.78 -21.47 30.25
N GLY A 517 -80.70 -20.15 30.05
CA GLY A 517 -80.83 -19.53 28.73
C GLY A 517 -79.59 -19.71 27.85
N MET A 518 -79.70 -19.45 26.56
CA MET A 518 -78.59 -19.44 25.61
C MET A 518 -78.40 -18.08 24.95
N GLY A 519 -77.17 -17.78 24.54
CA GLY A 519 -76.84 -16.62 23.70
C GLY A 519 -76.12 -17.06 22.43
N PHE A 520 -76.43 -16.42 21.30
CA PHE A 520 -75.71 -16.59 20.03
C PHE A 520 -75.59 -15.23 19.33
N PHE A 521 -74.38 -14.90 18.89
CA PHE A 521 -74.06 -13.62 18.26
C PHE A 521 -73.11 -13.87 17.09
N GLY A 522 -73.52 -13.47 15.88
CA GLY A 522 -72.75 -13.72 14.67
C GLY A 522 -73.64 -13.71 13.43
N LEU A 523 -73.43 -14.69 12.56
CA LEU A 523 -74.13 -14.87 11.30
C LEU A 523 -74.89 -16.19 11.29
N TYR A 524 -76.11 -16.16 10.76
CA TYR A 524 -77.04 -17.30 10.79
C TYR A 524 -77.74 -17.46 9.43
N GLY A 525 -77.93 -18.70 8.98
CA GLY A 525 -78.60 -19.06 7.73
C GLY A 525 -80.13 -18.99 7.79
N SER A 526 -80.66 -17.93 8.39
CA SER A 526 -82.10 -17.66 8.47
C SER A 526 -82.33 -16.16 8.44
N ILE A 527 -83.47 -15.73 7.90
CA ILE A 527 -84.00 -14.34 7.95
C ILE A 527 -85.30 -14.26 8.76
N ALA A 528 -85.72 -15.36 9.39
CA ALA A 528 -86.88 -15.41 10.28
C ALA A 528 -86.43 -15.37 11.75
N ALA A 529 -87.36 -15.07 12.67
CA ALA A 529 -87.11 -15.18 14.10
C ALA A 529 -86.77 -16.62 14.48
N LEU A 530 -85.79 -16.79 15.37
CA LEU A 530 -85.39 -18.10 15.86
C LEU A 530 -86.35 -18.60 16.95
N ALA A 531 -86.40 -19.92 17.15
CA ALA A 531 -87.24 -20.51 18.18
C ALA A 531 -86.84 -19.97 19.57
N VAL A 532 -87.82 -19.55 20.38
CA VAL A 532 -87.57 -18.97 21.73
C VAL A 532 -87.01 -19.99 22.74
N ASN A 533 -87.13 -21.28 22.43
CA ASN A 533 -86.59 -22.40 23.19
C ASN A 533 -85.34 -23.02 22.50
N LEU A 534 -84.72 -22.30 21.56
CA LEU A 534 -83.47 -22.73 20.93
C LEU A 534 -82.44 -23.06 22.02
N THR A 535 -81.67 -24.11 21.79
CA THR A 535 -80.49 -24.46 22.61
C THR A 535 -79.25 -24.36 21.74
N LEU A 536 -78.09 -24.13 22.35
CA LEU A 536 -76.86 -23.99 21.57
C LEU A 536 -76.55 -25.24 20.74
N ALA A 537 -76.93 -26.44 21.20
CA ALA A 537 -76.73 -27.70 20.50
C ALA A 537 -77.66 -27.90 19.28
N ALA A 538 -78.64 -27.02 19.07
CA ALA A 538 -79.55 -27.05 17.93
C ALA A 538 -79.33 -25.88 16.94
N VAL A 539 -78.25 -25.11 17.12
CA VAL A 539 -77.85 -24.05 16.18
C VAL A 539 -77.37 -24.70 14.88
N ILE A 540 -77.90 -24.23 13.76
CA ILE A 540 -77.57 -24.72 12.42
C ILE A 540 -77.24 -23.59 11.44
N ASN A 541 -76.47 -23.89 10.39
CA ASN A 541 -76.07 -22.94 9.34
C ASN A 541 -75.53 -21.62 9.94
N ALA A 542 -74.58 -21.70 10.86
CA ALA A 542 -74.18 -20.55 11.65
C ALA A 542 -72.67 -20.42 11.76
N VAL A 543 -72.20 -19.20 11.97
CA VAL A 543 -70.84 -18.91 12.42
C VAL A 543 -70.87 -17.72 13.37
N GLY A 544 -70.32 -17.87 14.56
CA GLY A 544 -70.38 -16.84 15.58
C GLY A 544 -69.85 -17.30 16.92
N ILE A 545 -70.24 -16.58 17.97
CA ILE A 545 -69.96 -16.97 19.35
C ILE A 545 -71.27 -17.16 20.10
N GLY A 546 -71.26 -18.02 21.09
CA GLY A 546 -72.44 -18.27 21.90
C GLY A 546 -72.13 -18.99 23.19
N PHE A 547 -73.19 -19.27 23.96
CA PHE A 547 -73.10 -20.04 25.18
C PHE A 547 -74.46 -20.66 25.54
N GLN A 548 -74.42 -21.67 26.39
CA GLN A 548 -75.58 -22.26 27.05
C GLN A 548 -75.35 -22.14 28.56
N ARG A 549 -76.18 -21.34 29.25
CA ARG A 549 -76.08 -21.17 30.70
C ARG A 549 -76.44 -22.49 31.39
N GLY A 550 -75.67 -22.83 32.43
CA GLY A 550 -75.75 -24.13 33.11
C GLY A 550 -74.85 -25.21 32.50
N THR A 551 -74.35 -25.02 31.26
CA THR A 551 -73.44 -25.96 30.59
C THR A 551 -72.06 -25.35 30.37
N HIS A 552 -71.98 -24.10 29.91
CA HIS A 552 -70.73 -23.42 29.59
C HIS A 552 -70.41 -22.32 30.61
N ALA A 553 -69.15 -22.23 31.02
CA ALA A 553 -68.63 -21.15 31.86
C ALA A 553 -68.05 -19.99 31.02
N ASN A 554 -67.50 -20.30 29.85
CA ASN A 554 -66.89 -19.37 28.91
C ASN A 554 -67.71 -19.29 27.61
N TRP A 555 -67.51 -18.19 26.88
CA TRP A 555 -67.98 -18.07 25.51
C TRP A 555 -67.41 -19.19 24.64
N GLN A 556 -68.24 -19.72 23.75
CA GLN A 556 -67.87 -20.75 22.78
C GLN A 556 -67.85 -20.11 21.39
N LEU A 557 -66.87 -20.44 20.57
CA LEU A 557 -66.97 -20.32 19.12
C LEU A 557 -67.96 -21.39 18.62
N VAL A 558 -68.89 -21.01 17.75
CA VAL A 558 -69.99 -21.84 17.26
C VAL A 558 -69.98 -21.85 15.74
N THR A 559 -69.91 -23.04 15.14
CA THR A 559 -70.00 -23.22 13.69
C THR A 559 -70.95 -24.37 13.37
N ASN A 560 -71.70 -24.27 12.27
CA ASN A 560 -72.43 -25.41 11.74
C ASN A 560 -72.69 -25.30 10.23
N ASP A 561 -72.63 -26.45 9.55
CA ASP A 561 -72.83 -26.58 8.10
C ASP A 561 -74.30 -26.73 7.62
N GLY A 562 -75.25 -26.74 8.57
CA GLY A 562 -76.66 -26.97 8.32
C GLY A 562 -77.13 -28.37 8.72
N THR A 563 -76.22 -29.26 9.14
CA THR A 563 -76.51 -30.63 9.55
C THR A 563 -75.89 -30.98 10.90
N GLY A 564 -76.53 -31.89 11.65
CA GLY A 564 -76.01 -32.34 12.94
C GLY A 564 -75.99 -31.27 14.05
N ALA A 565 -75.24 -31.55 15.11
CA ALA A 565 -75.00 -30.59 16.19
C ALA A 565 -73.83 -29.66 15.83
N PRO A 566 -73.87 -28.38 16.25
CA PRO A 566 -72.81 -27.43 15.95
C PRO A 566 -71.49 -27.81 16.63
N THR A 567 -70.39 -27.56 15.95
CA THR A 567 -69.06 -27.60 16.54
C THR A 567 -68.88 -26.42 17.49
N LEU A 568 -68.48 -26.72 18.73
CA LEU A 568 -68.24 -25.75 19.80
C LEU A 568 -66.76 -25.77 20.20
N SER A 569 -66.11 -24.60 20.21
CA SER A 569 -64.74 -24.45 20.72
C SER A 569 -64.68 -23.47 21.89
N ASP A 570 -64.14 -23.90 23.02
CA ASP A 570 -64.04 -23.06 24.23
C ASP A 570 -63.01 -21.94 24.05
N MET A 571 -63.43 -20.69 24.26
CA MET A 571 -62.56 -19.51 24.15
C MET A 571 -61.70 -19.28 25.41
N GLY A 572 -61.93 -20.05 26.47
CA GLY A 572 -61.12 -20.05 27.69
C GLY A 572 -61.48 -18.96 28.70
N ALA A 573 -60.79 -19.01 29.85
CA ALA A 573 -61.09 -18.18 31.02
C ALA A 573 -61.12 -16.65 30.78
N PRO A 574 -60.28 -16.05 29.91
CA PRO A 574 -60.37 -14.61 29.60
C PRO A 574 -61.69 -14.20 28.94
N PHE A 575 -62.46 -15.16 28.45
CA PHE A 575 -63.78 -15.01 27.84
C PHE A 575 -64.86 -15.69 28.69
N ALA A 576 -64.81 -15.51 30.02
CA ALA A 576 -65.88 -15.97 30.92
C ALA A 576 -67.22 -15.24 30.64
N ILE A 577 -68.34 -15.96 30.80
CA ILE A 577 -69.68 -15.38 30.59
C ILE A 577 -70.05 -14.54 31.82
N ALA A 578 -69.85 -13.23 31.72
CA ALA A 578 -70.10 -12.27 32.79
C ALA A 578 -70.95 -11.07 32.32
N LEU A 579 -71.60 -10.41 33.28
CA LEU A 579 -72.32 -9.16 33.05
C LEU A 579 -71.34 -7.98 32.97
N GLY A 580 -71.66 -6.97 32.15
CA GLY A 580 -70.86 -5.74 32.04
C GLY A 580 -69.50 -5.89 31.33
N GLY A 581 -69.15 -7.09 30.86
CA GLY A 581 -68.03 -7.30 29.94
C GLY A 581 -68.33 -6.76 28.55
N VAL A 582 -67.30 -6.32 27.82
CA VAL A 582 -67.42 -5.81 26.45
C VAL A 582 -66.62 -6.71 25.53
N LEU A 583 -67.29 -7.27 24.53
CA LEU A 583 -66.68 -8.14 23.54
C LEU A 583 -66.84 -7.55 22.14
N THR A 584 -65.76 -7.51 21.38
CA THR A 584 -65.84 -7.25 19.93
C THR A 584 -65.56 -8.54 19.19
N LEU A 585 -66.52 -8.97 18.38
CA LEU A 585 -66.42 -10.11 17.50
C LEU A 585 -66.14 -9.62 16.10
N PHE A 586 -65.13 -10.21 15.48
CA PHE A 586 -64.80 -10.12 14.07
C PHE A 586 -64.97 -11.51 13.47
N ILE A 587 -65.64 -11.60 12.34
CA ILE A 587 -65.67 -12.81 11.54
C ILE A 587 -65.39 -12.40 10.11
N ALA A 588 -64.49 -13.10 9.43
CA ALA A 588 -64.12 -12.78 8.06
C ALA A 588 -63.99 -14.05 7.22
N ALA A 589 -64.46 -14.00 5.99
CA ALA A 589 -64.27 -15.03 5.00
C ALA A 589 -63.68 -14.40 3.74
N PRO A 590 -62.57 -14.93 3.18
CA PRO A 590 -62.09 -14.46 1.90
C PRO A 590 -63.10 -14.85 0.79
N PRO A 591 -63.13 -14.12 -0.34
CA PRO A 591 -63.96 -14.46 -1.50
C PRO A 591 -63.65 -15.86 -2.00
N ASN A 592 -64.68 -16.70 -2.13
CA ASN A 592 -64.55 -18.13 -2.47
C ASN A 592 -63.61 -18.89 -1.53
N GLY A 593 -63.56 -18.46 -0.27
CA GLY A 593 -62.74 -19.05 0.78
C GLY A 593 -63.25 -20.39 1.26
N SER A 594 -62.34 -21.36 1.40
CA SER A 594 -62.62 -22.63 2.06
C SER A 594 -62.65 -22.51 3.60
N SER A 595 -62.07 -21.43 4.15
CA SER A 595 -62.02 -21.15 5.58
C SER A 595 -62.76 -19.86 5.98
N VAL A 596 -63.07 -19.75 7.26
CA VAL A 596 -63.60 -18.54 7.91
C VAL A 596 -62.75 -18.27 9.15
N TRP A 597 -62.34 -17.03 9.32
CA TRP A 597 -61.60 -16.59 10.49
C TRP A 597 -62.53 -15.94 11.49
N VAL A 598 -62.41 -16.31 12.76
CA VAL A 598 -63.12 -15.66 13.87
C VAL A 598 -62.08 -15.08 14.82
N ARG A 599 -62.28 -13.82 15.20
CA ARG A 599 -61.52 -13.15 16.25
C ARG A 599 -62.47 -12.51 17.24
N ALA A 600 -62.25 -12.74 18.52
CA ALA A 600 -62.94 -12.03 19.60
C ALA A 600 -61.93 -11.29 20.45
N VAL A 601 -62.27 -10.05 20.82
CA VAL A 601 -61.46 -9.21 21.71
C VAL A 601 -62.30 -8.89 22.94
N ASN A 602 -61.78 -9.24 24.12
CA ASN A 602 -62.28 -8.73 25.38
C ASN A 602 -61.74 -7.31 25.57
N GLU A 603 -62.58 -6.31 25.32
CA GLU A 603 -62.18 -4.90 25.32
C GLU A 603 -61.86 -4.37 26.73
N VAL A 604 -62.26 -5.09 27.78
CA VAL A 604 -61.95 -4.73 29.16
C VAL A 604 -60.55 -5.17 29.55
N THR A 605 -60.14 -6.37 29.15
CA THR A 605 -58.84 -6.96 29.54
C THR A 605 -57.79 -6.88 28.43
N GLY A 606 -58.18 -6.62 27.19
CA GLY A 606 -57.34 -6.71 26.00
C GLY A 606 -57.07 -8.13 25.51
N ALA A 607 -57.68 -9.16 26.13
CA ALA A 607 -57.48 -10.55 25.73
C ALA A 607 -58.05 -10.82 24.33
N VAL A 608 -57.34 -11.61 23.52
CA VAL A 608 -57.71 -11.95 22.14
C VAL A 608 -57.85 -13.46 22.00
N PHE A 609 -58.94 -13.89 21.39
CA PHE A 609 -59.16 -15.24 20.86
C PHE A 609 -59.22 -15.11 19.35
N GLU A 610 -58.48 -15.93 18.61
CA GLU A 610 -58.44 -15.88 17.15
C GLU A 610 -58.22 -17.29 16.60
N GLN A 611 -59.04 -17.70 15.64
CA GLN A 611 -59.03 -19.04 15.09
C GLN A 611 -59.47 -19.05 13.61
N GLU A 612 -58.74 -19.80 12.79
CA GLU A 612 -59.17 -20.19 11.45
C GLU A 612 -60.01 -21.47 11.52
N ILE A 613 -61.13 -21.48 10.82
CA ILE A 613 -62.10 -22.56 10.81
C ILE A 613 -62.17 -23.11 9.39
N THR A 614 -62.04 -24.43 9.24
CA THR A 614 -62.00 -25.11 7.93
C THR A 614 -63.03 -26.23 7.79
N ALA A 615 -63.79 -26.54 8.84
CA ALA A 615 -64.77 -27.62 8.88
C ALA A 615 -66.07 -27.15 9.56
N ASP A 616 -67.17 -27.89 9.32
CA ASP A 616 -68.50 -27.59 9.86
C ASP A 616 -68.96 -26.13 9.63
N LEU A 617 -68.64 -25.62 8.43
CA LEU A 617 -68.97 -24.27 8.00
C LEU A 617 -70.22 -24.29 7.12
N PRO A 618 -71.06 -23.24 7.15
CA PRO A 618 -72.17 -23.09 6.22
C PRO A 618 -71.71 -23.34 4.77
N ALA A 619 -72.54 -24.03 3.99
CA ALA A 619 -72.23 -24.34 2.60
C ALA A 619 -71.80 -23.07 1.84
N ASN A 620 -70.91 -23.20 0.85
CA ASN A 620 -70.37 -22.04 0.16
C ASN A 620 -71.43 -21.23 -0.63
N THR A 621 -72.61 -21.81 -0.87
CA THR A 621 -73.82 -21.19 -1.44
C THR A 621 -74.85 -20.73 -0.39
N GLN A 622 -74.63 -21.02 0.89
CA GLN A 622 -75.54 -20.64 1.96
C GLN A 622 -75.40 -19.13 2.24
N PHE A 623 -76.50 -18.40 2.09
CA PHE A 623 -76.58 -17.01 2.52
C PHE A 623 -76.80 -16.92 4.03
N LEU A 624 -76.19 -15.91 4.64
CA LEU A 624 -76.20 -15.66 6.07
C LEU A 624 -76.70 -14.23 6.34
N SER A 625 -77.33 -14.04 7.49
CA SER A 625 -77.75 -12.73 7.99
C SER A 625 -77.23 -12.50 9.42
N PRO A 626 -76.98 -11.24 9.82
CA PRO A 626 -76.62 -10.91 11.19
C PRO A 626 -77.66 -11.40 12.21
N ARG A 627 -77.18 -11.97 13.31
CA ARG A 627 -78.01 -12.50 14.39
C ARG A 627 -77.42 -12.15 15.75
N LEU A 628 -78.20 -11.48 16.58
CA LEU A 628 -77.92 -11.26 18.00
C LEU A 628 -79.09 -11.85 18.79
N TYR A 629 -78.87 -12.93 19.51
CA TYR A 629 -79.94 -13.72 20.14
C TYR A 629 -79.59 -14.06 21.58
N LEU A 630 -80.55 -13.91 22.48
CA LEU A 630 -80.46 -14.32 23.87
C LEU A 630 -81.85 -14.74 24.36
N ASN A 631 -81.99 -15.90 25.01
CA ASN A 631 -83.28 -16.36 25.53
C ASN A 631 -83.32 -16.58 27.05
N THR A 632 -84.53 -16.60 27.60
CA THR A 632 -84.79 -16.79 29.03
C THR A 632 -84.69 -18.25 29.48
N GLY A 633 -84.68 -19.20 28.53
CA GLY A 633 -84.77 -20.63 28.80
C GLY A 633 -86.01 -20.97 29.62
N ALA A 634 -85.84 -21.83 30.62
CA ALA A 634 -86.91 -22.26 31.53
C ALA A 634 -87.25 -21.22 32.63
N THR A 635 -86.63 -20.04 32.64
CA THR A 635 -86.79 -19.04 33.71
C THR A 635 -87.78 -17.93 33.33
N ALA A 636 -88.73 -17.62 34.22
CA ALA A 636 -89.71 -16.55 34.04
C ALA A 636 -89.13 -15.16 34.42
N ALA A 637 -88.02 -14.77 33.80
CA ALA A 637 -87.38 -13.47 34.02
C ALA A 637 -86.67 -13.01 32.74
N ALA A 638 -86.64 -11.69 32.51
CA ALA A 638 -86.11 -11.14 31.26
C ALA A 638 -84.60 -11.34 31.11
N VAL A 639 -84.15 -11.51 29.86
CA VAL A 639 -82.74 -11.39 29.48
C VAL A 639 -82.51 -10.11 28.72
N ALA A 640 -81.28 -9.60 28.77
CA ALA A 640 -80.90 -8.41 28.02
C ALA A 640 -79.43 -8.42 27.63
N TYR A 641 -79.17 -7.93 26.43
CA TYR A 641 -77.83 -7.60 25.97
C TYR A 641 -77.82 -6.17 25.40
N ASP A 642 -76.63 -5.58 25.43
CA ASP A 642 -76.34 -4.28 24.84
C ASP A 642 -75.45 -4.48 23.60
N CYS A 643 -75.64 -3.65 22.58
CA CYS A 643 -74.79 -3.62 21.39
C CYS A 643 -74.41 -2.18 21.06
N ALA A 644 -73.12 -1.95 20.81
CA ALA A 644 -72.55 -0.64 20.50
C ALA A 644 -72.40 -0.39 18.99
N GLY A 645 -72.59 -1.43 18.19
CA GLY A 645 -72.50 -1.35 16.74
C GLY A 645 -72.42 -2.73 16.10
N LEU A 646 -72.92 -2.82 14.88
CA LEU A 646 -72.77 -3.99 14.01
C LEU A 646 -72.41 -3.48 12.63
N TYR A 647 -71.32 -3.98 12.07
CA TYR A 647 -70.83 -3.65 10.74
C TYR A 647 -70.69 -4.94 9.94
N LEU A 648 -71.11 -4.90 8.69
CA LEU A 648 -70.88 -5.97 7.72
C LEU A 648 -70.44 -5.32 6.42
N GLU A 649 -69.49 -5.96 5.78
CA GLU A 649 -68.96 -5.56 4.49
C GLU A 649 -68.77 -6.79 3.62
N THR A 650 -69.14 -6.71 2.33
CA THR A 650 -68.82 -7.74 1.34
C THR A 650 -67.72 -7.27 0.42
N ASP A 651 -66.84 -8.19 0.03
CA ASP A 651 -65.70 -7.89 -0.84
C ASP A 651 -66.11 -7.67 -2.31
N TYR A 652 -67.24 -8.27 -2.72
CA TYR A 652 -67.82 -8.18 -4.07
C TYR A 652 -69.33 -7.93 -4.05
#